data_AF-A0A537XBJ0-F1
#
_entry.id   AF-A0A537XBJ0-F1
#
_cell.length_a   1.000
_cell.length_b   1.000
_cell.length_c   1.000
_cell.angle_alpha   90.00
_cell.angle_beta   90.00
_cell.angle_gamma   90.00
#
_symmetry.space_group_name_H-M   'P 1'
#
loop_
_entity.id
_entity.type
_entity.pdbx_description
1 polymer ?
#
loop_
_entity_poly.entity_id
_entity_poly.type
_entity_poly.pdbx_seq_one_letter_code
_entity_poly.pdbx_strand_id
1 'polypeptide(L)'
;MAAATTRIYVSPGGSDRNPGTAARPFRSLRRARAAVRRLTPRMTGDIQIRLLAGTYRLAFALRLGPQDSGRQGHRVVWMGQPGQTATISGSLPVRGWTVFDAGRGIWRARVSPILNSRQLYVDGQRAPRARSAGPPPGAVKTAVGYDVSSVAGPDALAYRAGMEVVSNWGWKSFRCPVASVRTGPVTTSLVMAQPCWHNANVFASLFRMNDPSWIENSYQLVNGPGDWYLDRTGGWLYYEPPASVDPRRADVELPVAQGLVVAQGTRRHPIHDLAFEGLTFAYATWLVPSSGVGYADDQTGLRVVAPRQLPASSHAQNTTPIPGNVRLAYARRVLFARDHFTHLGAAGLQLDTGSQGNRVVGSRFDDISAAAIVLGGVAVRDHHPRHPAQVTRDNQVLGNVVANVAREYLDSAGIFVGFTTRSLIAHNDLHDLPYDGISVGWGFGMMDPGRIPGVPGRFPGCFGCQSLPWPKYRAPSTSRGNRVLSNRVWNYLQTLYDGAAVYVLGQQGREARDGMVIAGNLAFGKAPQHGGNVLYTDAGTRYVTIAGNVSYGNAPGYYGPTPPFSAIQWGRDGGGCRPRGAIVWTGNWWQYPPAGGGPGSGLPYPDLGHPYPQNQLICHPPYCPLGERFVANHRIRGPGDVPARVLASAGAGAAAKAPSRGTLSAGRVGVLAAGATAAPRGAGSARAKIRCAHWP
;
A
#
# COMPACT_ATOMS: atom_id res chain seq x y z
N MET A 1 2.63 26.59 -38.15
CA MET A 1 1.22 26.18 -37.96
C MET A 1 1.09 25.50 -36.62
N ALA A 2 0.10 25.86 -35.79
CA ALA A 2 -0.19 25.13 -34.56
C ALA A 2 -0.65 23.70 -34.90
N ALA A 3 -0.11 22.68 -34.23
CA ALA A 3 -0.47 21.28 -34.48
C ALA A 3 -1.98 21.06 -34.30
N ALA A 4 -2.64 20.44 -35.28
CA ALA A 4 -4.08 20.22 -35.27
C ALA A 4 -4.47 19.21 -34.17
N THR A 5 -5.13 19.67 -33.11
CA THR A 5 -5.65 18.78 -32.05
C THR A 5 -6.93 18.10 -32.50
N THR A 6 -6.93 16.77 -32.54
CA THR A 6 -8.16 16.00 -32.83
C THR A 6 -8.95 15.78 -31.55
N ARG A 7 -10.25 16.09 -31.54
CA ARG A 7 -11.11 15.96 -30.36
C ARG A 7 -12.19 14.90 -30.59
N ILE A 8 -12.32 13.98 -29.64
CA ILE A 8 -13.39 12.98 -29.54
C ILE A 8 -14.19 13.28 -28.29
N TYR A 9 -15.51 13.31 -28.38
CA TYR A 9 -16.40 13.54 -27.24
C TYR A 9 -17.16 12.27 -26.88
N VAL A 10 -17.27 12.02 -25.58
CA VAL A 10 -18.00 10.87 -25.01
C VAL A 10 -18.94 11.39 -23.94
N SER A 11 -20.18 10.90 -23.91
CA SER A 11 -21.19 11.26 -22.91
C SER A 11 -22.01 10.03 -22.51
N PRO A 12 -22.39 9.84 -21.25
CA PRO A 12 -23.28 8.75 -20.85
C PRO A 12 -24.63 8.75 -21.59
N GLY A 13 -25.12 9.94 -21.99
CA GLY A 13 -26.33 10.13 -22.80
C GLY A 13 -26.11 10.09 -24.31
N GLY A 14 -24.88 9.86 -24.78
CA GLY A 14 -24.53 9.78 -26.20
C GLY A 14 -24.97 8.47 -26.87
N SER A 15 -24.49 8.26 -28.10
CA SER A 15 -24.72 7.03 -28.87
C SER A 15 -23.45 6.57 -29.56
N ASP A 16 -23.14 5.27 -29.53
CA ASP A 16 -21.96 4.73 -30.22
C ASP A 16 -22.08 4.72 -31.76
N ARG A 17 -23.29 5.01 -32.27
CA ARG A 17 -23.56 5.28 -33.69
C ARG A 17 -23.23 6.71 -34.11
N ASN A 18 -23.08 7.63 -33.14
CA ASN A 18 -22.72 9.01 -33.44
C ASN A 18 -21.27 9.12 -33.96
N PRO A 19 -20.89 10.25 -34.58
CA PRO A 19 -19.52 10.48 -35.06
C PRO A 19 -18.49 10.79 -33.96
N GLY A 20 -18.92 11.10 -32.72
CA GLY A 20 -18.01 11.46 -31.63
C GLY A 20 -17.63 12.95 -31.58
N THR A 21 -18.48 13.81 -32.15
CA THR A 21 -18.36 15.28 -32.09
C THR A 21 -19.01 15.82 -30.81
N ALA A 22 -18.79 17.09 -30.46
CA ALA A 22 -19.39 17.70 -29.28
C ALA A 22 -20.94 17.63 -29.30
N ALA A 23 -21.55 17.92 -30.47
CA ALA A 23 -23.00 17.87 -30.66
C ALA A 23 -23.55 16.44 -30.72
N ARG A 24 -22.73 15.47 -31.16
CA ARG A 24 -23.11 14.06 -31.29
C ARG A 24 -22.01 13.17 -30.70
N PRO A 25 -21.91 13.07 -29.37
CA PRO A 25 -20.83 12.33 -28.70
C PRO A 25 -21.06 10.81 -28.78
N PHE A 26 -19.96 10.05 -28.66
CA PHE A 26 -20.04 8.62 -28.42
C PHE A 26 -20.67 8.34 -27.05
N ARG A 27 -21.22 7.13 -26.85
CA ARG A 27 -21.74 6.71 -25.55
C ARG A 27 -20.64 6.10 -24.67
N SER A 28 -19.79 5.27 -25.25
CA SER A 28 -18.90 4.40 -24.50
C SER A 28 -17.41 4.72 -24.67
N LEU A 29 -16.63 4.47 -23.61
CA LEU A 29 -15.17 4.54 -23.64
C LEU A 29 -14.58 3.53 -24.64
N ARG A 30 -15.23 2.37 -24.82
CA ARG A 30 -14.83 1.35 -25.80
C ARG A 30 -14.91 1.88 -27.22
N ARG A 31 -15.98 2.62 -27.55
CA ARG A 31 -16.16 3.23 -28.88
C ARG A 31 -15.15 4.36 -29.12
N ALA A 32 -14.84 5.15 -28.10
CA ALA A 32 -13.80 6.16 -28.15
C ALA A 32 -12.41 5.54 -28.40
N ARG A 33 -12.03 4.50 -27.67
CA ARG A 33 -10.80 3.72 -27.92
C ARG A 33 -10.72 3.19 -29.35
N ALA A 34 -11.83 2.65 -29.87
CA ALA A 34 -11.87 2.17 -31.25
C ALA A 34 -11.64 3.30 -32.28
N ALA A 35 -12.11 4.52 -32.00
CA ALA A 35 -11.82 5.68 -32.83
C ALA A 35 -10.34 6.10 -32.74
N VAL A 36 -9.79 6.16 -31.52
CA VAL A 36 -8.36 6.43 -31.27
C VAL A 36 -7.48 5.53 -32.11
N ARG A 37 -7.71 4.21 -32.11
CA ARG A 37 -6.92 3.23 -32.88
C ARG A 37 -6.90 3.47 -34.39
N ARG A 38 -7.93 4.12 -34.96
CA ARG A 38 -7.95 4.50 -36.38
C ARG A 38 -7.16 5.77 -36.66
N LEU A 39 -7.04 6.63 -35.66
CA LEU A 39 -6.39 7.94 -35.76
C LEU A 39 -4.90 7.87 -35.39
N THR A 40 -4.50 7.01 -34.45
CA THR A 40 -3.11 6.91 -33.96
C THR A 40 -2.07 6.72 -35.07
N PRO A 41 -2.29 5.92 -36.14
CA PRO A 41 -1.29 5.77 -37.21
C PRO A 41 -0.99 7.06 -37.99
N ARG A 42 -1.90 8.05 -37.96
CA ARG A 42 -1.85 9.28 -38.76
C ARG A 42 -1.84 10.55 -37.91
N MET A 43 -1.38 10.46 -36.65
CA MET A 43 -1.35 11.61 -35.74
C MET A 43 -0.44 12.71 -36.25
N THR A 44 -1.00 13.90 -36.45
CA THR A 44 -0.27 15.17 -36.70
C THR A 44 -0.38 16.14 -35.51
N GLY A 45 -1.02 15.68 -34.42
CA GLY A 45 -1.27 16.40 -33.18
C GLY A 45 -1.84 15.44 -32.13
N ASP A 46 -2.00 15.93 -30.91
CA ASP A 46 -2.59 15.15 -29.81
C ASP A 46 -4.05 14.77 -30.13
N ILE A 47 -4.45 13.58 -29.66
CA ILE A 47 -5.85 13.14 -29.67
C ILE A 47 -6.40 13.34 -28.27
N GLN A 48 -7.39 14.22 -28.12
CA GLN A 48 -8.09 14.47 -26.87
C GLN A 48 -9.43 13.75 -26.85
N ILE A 49 -9.61 12.84 -25.92
CA ILE A 49 -10.88 12.18 -25.61
C ILE A 49 -11.49 12.93 -24.42
N ARG A 50 -12.49 13.75 -24.71
CA ARG A 50 -13.21 14.58 -23.74
C ARG A 50 -14.43 13.84 -23.22
N LEU A 51 -14.39 13.48 -21.94
CA LEU A 51 -15.52 12.92 -21.21
C LEU A 51 -16.34 14.09 -20.65
N LEU A 52 -17.57 14.22 -21.12
CA LEU A 52 -18.55 15.15 -20.56
C LEU A 52 -18.99 14.69 -19.16
N ALA A 53 -19.66 15.57 -18.42
CA ALA A 53 -20.18 15.26 -17.09
C ALA A 53 -20.96 13.93 -17.04
N GLY A 54 -20.73 13.14 -16.00
CA GLY A 54 -21.52 11.96 -15.65
C GLY A 54 -20.71 10.68 -15.42
N THR A 55 -21.45 9.59 -15.19
CA THR A 55 -20.89 8.29 -14.79
C THR A 55 -20.83 7.31 -15.95
N TYR A 56 -19.63 6.89 -16.31
CA TYR A 56 -19.31 5.89 -17.32
C TYR A 56 -19.14 4.52 -16.67
N ARG A 57 -20.24 3.77 -16.58
CA ARG A 57 -20.28 2.46 -15.91
C ARG A 57 -19.64 1.36 -16.76
N LEU A 58 -18.77 0.57 -16.13
CA LEU A 58 -18.02 -0.51 -16.73
C LEU A 58 -18.39 -1.84 -16.06
N ALA A 59 -18.87 -2.80 -16.84
CA ALA A 59 -18.93 -4.20 -16.41
C ALA A 59 -17.54 -4.86 -16.41
N PHE A 60 -16.65 -4.38 -17.28
CA PHE A 60 -15.28 -4.86 -17.42
C PHE A 60 -14.33 -3.69 -17.71
N ALA A 61 -13.07 -3.83 -17.28
CA ALA A 61 -12.06 -2.81 -17.46
C ALA A 61 -11.90 -2.32 -18.91
N LEU A 62 -11.68 -1.01 -19.09
CA LEU A 62 -11.16 -0.46 -20.32
C LEU A 62 -9.73 -0.96 -20.53
N ARG A 63 -9.57 -1.92 -21.43
CA ARG A 63 -8.26 -2.47 -21.80
C ARG A 63 -7.58 -1.60 -22.85
N LEU A 64 -6.37 -1.13 -22.56
CA LEU A 64 -5.53 -0.38 -23.49
C LEU A 64 -4.26 -1.20 -23.79
N GLY A 65 -3.86 -1.22 -25.05
CA GLY A 65 -2.65 -1.88 -25.53
C GLY A 65 -1.78 -0.95 -26.38
N PRO A 66 -0.66 -1.43 -26.95
CA PRO A 66 0.29 -0.59 -27.69
C PRO A 66 -0.33 0.21 -28.84
N GLN A 67 -1.39 -0.29 -29.47
CA GLN A 67 -2.15 0.39 -30.53
C GLN A 67 -2.89 1.65 -30.06
N ASP A 68 -3.08 1.79 -28.75
CA ASP A 68 -3.74 2.94 -28.12
C ASP A 68 -2.73 4.05 -27.77
N SER A 69 -1.43 3.81 -27.96
CA SER A 69 -0.34 4.75 -27.65
C SER A 69 -0.30 5.96 -28.60
N GLY A 70 0.19 7.08 -28.09
CA GLY A 70 0.56 8.23 -28.92
C GLY A 70 1.65 7.88 -29.94
N ARG A 71 1.68 8.61 -31.07
CA ARG A 71 2.66 8.44 -32.16
C ARG A 71 3.18 9.78 -32.63
N GLN A 72 4.32 9.76 -33.33
CA GLN A 72 4.90 10.94 -33.98
C GLN A 72 5.18 12.12 -33.01
N GLY A 73 5.51 11.82 -31.75
CA GLY A 73 5.75 12.84 -30.72
C GLY A 73 4.49 13.37 -30.02
N HIS A 74 3.31 12.85 -30.36
CA HIS A 74 2.02 13.26 -29.81
C HIS A 74 1.46 12.28 -28.78
N ARG A 75 0.47 12.73 -28.00
CA ARG A 75 -0.19 11.97 -26.94
C ARG A 75 -1.64 11.63 -27.25
N VAL A 76 -2.13 10.57 -26.60
CA VAL A 76 -3.55 10.26 -26.47
C VAL A 76 -4.01 10.62 -25.06
N VAL A 77 -4.89 11.60 -24.94
CA VAL A 77 -5.27 12.24 -23.67
C VAL A 77 -6.73 11.96 -23.36
N TRP A 78 -7.01 11.18 -22.30
CA TRP A 78 -8.34 10.98 -21.73
C TRP A 78 -8.56 12.04 -20.67
N MET A 79 -9.56 12.90 -20.84
CA MET A 79 -9.74 14.03 -19.93
C MET A 79 -11.19 14.33 -19.62
N GLY A 80 -11.44 14.72 -18.37
CA GLY A 80 -12.69 15.34 -17.95
C GLY A 80 -12.81 16.76 -18.51
N GLN A 81 -14.03 17.24 -18.70
CA GLN A 81 -14.27 18.65 -18.99
C GLN A 81 -13.98 19.50 -17.74
N PRO A 82 -13.19 20.59 -17.82
CA PRO A 82 -12.90 21.43 -16.67
C PRO A 82 -14.18 21.90 -15.96
N GLY A 83 -14.18 21.83 -14.62
CA GLY A 83 -15.35 22.19 -13.79
C GLY A 83 -16.49 21.15 -13.81
N GLN A 84 -16.32 20.02 -14.51
CA GLN A 84 -17.28 18.93 -14.54
C GLN A 84 -16.64 17.64 -14.03
N THR A 85 -17.45 16.78 -13.43
CA THR A 85 -17.01 15.46 -12.94
C THR A 85 -17.34 14.39 -13.98
N ALA A 86 -16.31 13.70 -14.47
CA ALA A 86 -16.43 12.52 -15.30
C ALA A 86 -15.94 11.29 -14.51
N THR A 87 -16.87 10.43 -14.10
CA THR A 87 -16.58 9.28 -13.25
C THR A 87 -16.55 7.99 -14.07
N ILE A 88 -15.40 7.34 -14.14
CA ILE A 88 -15.27 5.97 -14.65
C ILE A 88 -15.59 5.03 -13.48
N SER A 89 -16.76 4.40 -13.53
CA SER A 89 -17.30 3.60 -12.42
C SER A 89 -17.32 2.11 -12.75
N GLY A 90 -17.00 1.28 -11.77
CA GLY A 90 -17.12 -0.19 -11.83
C GLY A 90 -18.41 -0.75 -11.21
N SER A 91 -19.35 0.11 -10.80
CA SER A 91 -20.56 -0.29 -10.08
C SER A 91 -21.83 -0.34 -10.92
N LEU A 92 -22.83 -0.98 -10.33
CA LEU A 92 -24.22 -0.91 -10.73
C LEU A 92 -25.02 -0.20 -9.63
N PRO A 93 -25.97 0.69 -10.01
CA PRO A 93 -26.88 1.27 -9.04
C PRO A 93 -27.89 0.22 -8.59
N VAL A 94 -28.16 0.15 -7.28
CA VAL A 94 -29.15 -0.76 -6.70
C VAL A 94 -30.42 0.03 -6.36
N ARG A 95 -31.56 -0.45 -6.86
CA ARG A 95 -32.88 0.18 -6.72
C ARG A 95 -33.92 -0.85 -6.29
N GLY A 96 -35.16 -0.39 -6.06
CA GLY A 96 -36.28 -1.26 -5.71
C GLY A 96 -36.20 -1.77 -4.27
N TRP A 97 -35.72 -0.92 -3.37
CA TRP A 97 -35.63 -1.21 -1.94
C TRP A 97 -37.02 -1.33 -1.31
N THR A 98 -37.23 -2.40 -0.55
CA THR A 98 -38.43 -2.63 0.25
C THR A 98 -38.04 -3.00 1.68
N VAL A 99 -38.91 -2.68 2.65
CA VAL A 99 -38.73 -3.12 4.03
C VAL A 99 -38.77 -4.65 4.07
N PHE A 100 -37.76 -5.25 4.69
CA PHE A 100 -37.68 -6.70 4.88
C PHE A 100 -38.02 -7.09 6.32
N ASP A 101 -37.43 -6.38 7.29
CA ASP A 101 -37.64 -6.59 8.72
C ASP A 101 -37.85 -5.22 9.37
N ALA A 102 -39.10 -4.87 9.63
CA ALA A 102 -39.46 -3.59 10.21
C ALA A 102 -38.99 -3.44 11.67
N GLY A 103 -38.95 -4.54 12.43
CA GLY A 103 -38.51 -4.53 13.82
C GLY A 103 -37.02 -4.24 13.98
N ARG A 104 -36.21 -4.67 13.01
CA ARG A 104 -34.76 -4.41 12.94
C ARG A 104 -34.38 -3.26 12.01
N GLY A 105 -35.35 -2.61 11.35
CA GLY A 105 -35.08 -1.55 10.37
C GLY A 105 -34.35 -2.01 9.10
N ILE A 106 -34.39 -3.31 8.77
CA ILE A 106 -33.65 -3.86 7.62
C ILE A 106 -34.49 -3.74 6.34
N TRP A 107 -33.85 -3.18 5.32
CA TRP A 107 -34.36 -3.12 3.95
C TRP A 107 -33.65 -4.14 3.07
N ARG A 108 -34.28 -4.51 1.94
CA ARG A 108 -33.63 -5.30 0.91
C ARG A 108 -33.95 -4.84 -0.50
N ALA A 109 -33.05 -5.14 -1.43
CA ALA A 109 -33.26 -4.96 -2.87
C ALA A 109 -32.84 -6.22 -3.63
N ARG A 110 -33.52 -6.48 -4.75
CA ARG A 110 -33.18 -7.61 -5.63
C ARG A 110 -31.91 -7.29 -6.39
N VAL A 111 -30.97 -8.23 -6.40
CA VAL A 111 -29.74 -8.16 -7.20
C VAL A 111 -29.54 -9.47 -7.94
N SER A 112 -28.80 -9.45 -9.05
CA SER A 112 -28.55 -10.69 -9.79
C SER A 112 -27.65 -11.64 -8.96
N PRO A 113 -28.02 -12.92 -8.78
CA PRO A 113 -27.22 -13.90 -8.01
C PRO A 113 -25.78 -14.09 -8.49
N ILE A 114 -25.50 -13.77 -9.77
CA ILE A 114 -24.15 -13.89 -10.33
C ILE A 114 -23.22 -12.76 -9.87
N LEU A 115 -23.77 -11.66 -9.37
CA LEU A 115 -22.97 -10.54 -8.89
C LEU A 115 -22.29 -10.90 -7.56
N ASN A 116 -21.13 -10.28 -7.35
CA ASN A 116 -20.40 -10.38 -6.10
C ASN A 116 -19.72 -9.04 -5.84
N SER A 117 -19.69 -8.63 -4.59
CA SER A 117 -19.00 -7.44 -4.12
C SER A 117 -18.55 -7.65 -2.70
N ARG A 118 -17.52 -6.90 -2.32
CA ARG A 118 -17.08 -6.75 -0.93
C ARG A 118 -17.36 -5.36 -0.36
N GLN A 119 -17.84 -4.44 -1.18
CA GLN A 119 -18.12 -3.06 -0.81
C GLN A 119 -19.54 -2.67 -1.23
N LEU A 120 -20.11 -1.71 -0.52
CA LEU A 120 -21.35 -1.02 -0.85
C LEU A 120 -21.15 0.45 -0.50
N TYR A 121 -21.67 1.34 -1.33
CA TYR A 121 -21.63 2.78 -1.07
C TYR A 121 -23.04 3.34 -1.14
N VAL A 122 -23.38 4.21 -0.20
CA VAL A 122 -24.70 4.85 -0.07
C VAL A 122 -24.47 6.35 0.07
N ASP A 123 -25.00 7.14 -0.87
CA ASP A 123 -24.80 8.60 -0.94
C ASP A 123 -23.31 9.01 -0.86
N GLY A 124 -22.46 8.25 -1.56
CA GLY A 124 -21.02 8.45 -1.58
C GLY A 124 -20.27 8.02 -0.32
N GLN A 125 -20.94 7.45 0.69
CA GLN A 125 -20.30 6.93 1.90
C GLN A 125 -20.14 5.41 1.83
N ARG A 126 -18.98 4.89 2.27
CA ARG A 126 -18.77 3.44 2.38
C ARG A 126 -19.64 2.86 3.49
N ALA A 127 -20.51 1.93 3.15
CA ALA A 127 -21.30 1.17 4.11
C ALA A 127 -20.45 0.03 4.73
N PRO A 128 -20.42 -0.12 6.07
CA PRO A 128 -19.72 -1.22 6.73
C PRO A 128 -20.31 -2.57 6.31
N ARG A 129 -19.44 -3.50 5.90
CA ARG A 129 -19.86 -4.88 5.66
C ARG A 129 -20.17 -5.52 7.02
N ALA A 130 -21.35 -6.11 7.16
CA ALA A 130 -21.85 -6.71 8.39
C ALA A 130 -20.80 -7.60 9.08
N ARG A 131 -20.43 -7.24 10.32
CA ARG A 131 -19.38 -7.89 11.11
C ARG A 131 -19.71 -7.89 12.60
N SER A 132 -19.10 -8.80 13.37
CA SER A 132 -19.18 -8.79 14.83
C SER A 132 -18.40 -7.60 15.42
N ALA A 133 -18.83 -7.13 16.60
CA ALA A 133 -18.17 -6.03 17.31
C ALA A 133 -16.74 -6.38 17.77
N GLY A 134 -16.45 -7.67 17.93
CA GLY A 134 -15.13 -8.18 18.32
C GLY A 134 -14.97 -9.65 17.97
N PRO A 135 -13.99 -10.34 18.58
CA PRO A 135 -13.76 -11.76 18.36
C PRO A 135 -15.02 -12.59 18.67
N PRO A 136 -15.27 -13.70 17.94
CA PRO A 136 -16.36 -14.60 18.31
C PRO A 136 -16.12 -15.15 19.74
N PRO A 137 -17.15 -15.25 20.59
CA PRO A 137 -17.00 -15.73 21.96
C PRO A 137 -16.38 -17.13 22.02
N GLY A 138 -15.47 -17.34 22.97
CA GLY A 138 -14.83 -18.64 23.18
C GLY A 138 -13.95 -19.11 22.02
N ALA A 139 -13.47 -18.20 21.17
CA ALA A 139 -12.61 -18.54 20.03
C ALA A 139 -11.32 -19.24 20.49
N VAL A 140 -11.18 -20.51 20.11
CA VAL A 140 -9.99 -21.33 20.30
C VAL A 140 -9.53 -21.82 18.94
N LYS A 141 -8.26 -21.56 18.62
CA LYS A 141 -7.66 -22.02 17.36
C LYS A 141 -7.48 -23.54 17.36
N THR A 142 -7.87 -24.19 16.27
CA THR A 142 -7.69 -25.63 16.03
C THR A 142 -6.72 -25.88 14.87
N ALA A 143 -6.46 -27.15 14.54
CA ALA A 143 -5.62 -27.50 13.39
C ALA A 143 -6.21 -27.05 12.04
N VAL A 144 -7.55 -26.96 11.93
CA VAL A 144 -8.27 -26.71 10.68
C VAL A 144 -9.11 -25.43 10.69
N GLY A 145 -9.10 -24.68 11.80
CA GLY A 145 -9.82 -23.42 11.92
C GLY A 145 -9.98 -22.97 13.37
N TYR A 146 -11.23 -22.76 13.80
CA TYR A 146 -11.56 -22.29 15.15
C TYR A 146 -12.74 -23.05 15.73
N ASP A 147 -12.68 -23.33 17.02
CA ASP A 147 -13.84 -23.64 17.84
C ASP A 147 -14.32 -22.35 18.50
N VAL A 148 -15.63 -22.13 18.55
CA VAL A 148 -16.27 -20.96 19.17
C VAL A 148 -17.45 -21.42 20.02
N SER A 149 -17.90 -20.60 20.97
CA SER A 149 -19.07 -20.92 21.78
C SER A 149 -20.32 -21.03 20.90
N SER A 150 -21.09 -22.10 21.09
CA SER A 150 -22.46 -22.19 20.59
C SER A 150 -23.32 -21.27 21.45
N VAL A 151 -23.62 -20.08 20.96
CA VAL A 151 -24.60 -19.19 21.62
C VAL A 151 -25.99 -19.75 21.30
N ALA A 152 -26.78 -20.10 22.31
CA ALA A 152 -28.19 -20.44 22.14
C ALA A 152 -29.06 -19.18 22.27
N GLY A 153 -30.15 -19.09 21.50
CA GLY A 153 -31.11 -17.99 21.57
C GLY A 153 -31.39 -17.31 20.22
N PRO A 154 -32.32 -16.32 20.18
CA PRO A 154 -32.70 -15.61 18.96
C PRO A 154 -31.55 -14.75 18.37
N ASP A 155 -30.59 -14.35 19.20
CA ASP A 155 -29.37 -13.63 18.81
C ASP A 155 -28.18 -14.57 18.52
N ALA A 156 -28.43 -15.88 18.46
CA ALA A 156 -27.40 -16.85 18.10
C ALA A 156 -26.85 -16.55 16.70
N LEU A 157 -25.56 -16.29 16.64
CA LEU A 157 -24.82 -16.20 15.39
C LEU A 157 -24.95 -17.52 14.63
N ALA A 158 -25.76 -17.53 13.57
CA ALA A 158 -25.86 -18.65 12.64
C ALA A 158 -24.60 -18.71 11.78
N TYR A 159 -23.54 -19.29 12.35
CA TYR A 159 -22.30 -19.56 11.65
C TYR A 159 -22.58 -20.37 10.39
N ARG A 160 -22.02 -19.95 9.26
CA ARG A 160 -22.21 -20.63 7.98
C ARG A 160 -20.97 -20.56 7.10
N ALA A 161 -20.91 -21.46 6.13
CA ALA A 161 -19.95 -21.37 5.04
C ALA A 161 -20.07 -20.02 4.32
N GLY A 162 -18.93 -19.46 3.89
CA GLY A 162 -18.86 -18.15 3.24
C GLY A 162 -18.75 -16.95 4.19
N MET A 163 -18.93 -17.12 5.50
CA MET A 163 -18.47 -16.13 6.48
C MET A 163 -16.94 -16.01 6.44
N GLU A 164 -16.39 -14.89 6.89
CA GLU A 164 -14.94 -14.66 6.90
C GLU A 164 -14.47 -14.41 8.33
N VAL A 165 -13.41 -15.10 8.75
CA VAL A 165 -12.69 -14.80 10.00
C VAL A 165 -11.57 -13.83 9.66
N VAL A 166 -11.54 -12.69 10.35
CA VAL A 166 -10.49 -11.68 10.21
C VAL A 166 -9.59 -11.71 11.43
N SER A 167 -8.29 -11.61 11.23
CA SER A 167 -7.29 -11.50 12.30
C SER A 167 -6.27 -10.44 11.91
N ASN A 168 -6.07 -9.46 12.78
CA ASN A 168 -5.03 -8.45 12.64
C ASN A 168 -4.03 -8.60 13.78
N TRP A 169 -2.75 -8.66 13.45
CA TRP A 169 -1.71 -8.82 14.44
C TRP A 169 -0.40 -8.23 13.93
N GLY A 170 0.24 -7.39 14.75
CA GLY A 170 1.47 -6.69 14.37
C GLY A 170 1.24 -5.85 13.11
N TRP A 171 2.01 -6.15 12.07
CA TRP A 171 1.93 -5.52 10.75
C TRP A 171 1.05 -6.29 9.75
N LYS A 172 0.41 -7.40 10.16
CA LYS A 172 -0.32 -8.30 9.25
C LYS A 172 -1.83 -8.23 9.44
N SER A 173 -2.52 -8.46 8.34
CA SER A 173 -3.97 -8.69 8.28
C SER A 173 -4.24 -10.02 7.58
N PHE A 174 -5.20 -10.77 8.11
CA PHE A 174 -5.63 -12.06 7.59
C PHE A 174 -7.15 -12.07 7.42
N ARG A 175 -7.63 -12.76 6.40
CA ARG A 175 -9.07 -12.94 6.13
C ARG A 175 -9.30 -14.27 5.45
N CYS A 176 -9.76 -15.27 6.20
CA CYS A 176 -10.04 -16.59 5.63
C CYS A 176 -11.54 -16.91 5.64
N PRO A 177 -12.12 -17.32 4.49
CA PRO A 177 -13.50 -17.79 4.47
C PRO A 177 -13.68 -19.11 5.22
N VAL A 178 -14.82 -19.27 5.90
CA VAL A 178 -15.31 -20.52 6.49
C VAL A 178 -15.78 -21.43 5.36
N ALA A 179 -15.21 -22.64 5.28
CA ALA A 179 -15.60 -23.66 4.33
C ALA A 179 -16.80 -24.47 4.81
N SER A 180 -16.83 -24.84 6.09
CA SER A 180 -17.95 -25.57 6.70
C SER A 180 -18.04 -25.28 8.18
N VAL A 181 -19.22 -25.57 8.74
CA VAL A 181 -19.55 -25.35 10.15
C VAL A 181 -20.09 -26.64 10.73
N ARG A 182 -19.66 -27.00 11.94
CA ARG A 182 -20.17 -28.12 12.71
C ARG A 182 -20.61 -27.63 14.07
N THR A 183 -21.91 -27.55 14.29
CA THR A 183 -22.48 -27.07 15.56
C THR A 183 -22.73 -28.23 16.50
N GLY A 184 -22.12 -28.15 17.69
CA GLY A 184 -22.42 -28.99 18.84
C GLY A 184 -23.17 -28.21 19.94
N PRO A 185 -23.54 -28.89 21.04
CA PRO A 185 -24.37 -28.29 22.10
C PRO A 185 -23.68 -27.13 22.83
N VAL A 186 -22.35 -27.15 22.95
CA VAL A 186 -21.56 -26.12 23.66
C VAL A 186 -20.62 -25.38 22.72
N THR A 187 -20.12 -26.07 21.69
CA THR A 187 -19.08 -25.57 20.78
C THR A 187 -19.54 -25.69 19.34
N THR A 188 -19.24 -24.66 18.54
CA THR A 188 -19.35 -24.68 17.08
C THR A 188 -17.96 -24.66 16.47
N SER A 189 -17.64 -25.63 15.63
CA SER A 189 -16.38 -25.68 14.89
C SER A 189 -16.52 -25.01 13.53
N LEU A 190 -15.69 -24.00 13.28
CA LEU A 190 -15.53 -23.29 12.02
C LEU A 190 -14.32 -23.88 11.28
N VAL A 191 -14.57 -24.67 10.24
CA VAL A 191 -13.51 -25.22 9.38
C VAL A 191 -13.16 -24.19 8.31
N MET A 192 -11.89 -23.80 8.23
CA MET A 192 -11.44 -22.75 7.35
C MET A 192 -11.13 -23.25 5.94
N ALA A 193 -11.41 -22.41 4.94
CA ALA A 193 -11.16 -22.73 3.55
C ALA A 193 -9.66 -22.83 3.22
N GLN A 194 -9.35 -23.78 2.35
CA GLN A 194 -8.02 -23.96 1.77
C GLN A 194 -7.94 -23.32 0.37
N PRO A 195 -6.77 -22.80 -0.04
CA PRO A 195 -5.49 -22.80 0.68
C PRO A 195 -5.31 -21.65 1.70
N CYS A 196 -6.33 -20.82 1.97
CA CYS A 196 -6.16 -19.67 2.88
C CYS A 196 -5.62 -20.07 4.24
N TRP A 197 -6.24 -21.06 4.90
CA TRP A 197 -5.84 -21.47 6.24
C TRP A 197 -4.40 -21.97 6.29
N HIS A 198 -3.99 -22.79 5.32
CA HIS A 198 -2.59 -23.21 5.18
C HIS A 198 -1.67 -21.99 5.00
N ASN A 199 -1.97 -21.10 4.05
CA ASN A 199 -1.14 -19.93 3.75
C ASN A 199 -1.04 -18.96 4.93
N ALA A 200 -2.10 -18.80 5.71
CA ALA A 200 -2.14 -17.95 6.90
C ALA A 200 -1.37 -18.56 8.09
N ASN A 201 -0.99 -19.84 8.01
CA ASN A 201 -0.37 -20.60 9.09
C ASN A 201 0.96 -21.25 8.72
N VAL A 202 1.56 -20.91 7.58
CA VAL A 202 2.88 -21.46 7.19
C VAL A 202 4.05 -20.93 8.02
N PHE A 203 3.85 -19.83 8.71
CA PHE A 203 4.83 -19.22 9.60
C PHE A 203 4.65 -19.74 11.03
N ALA A 204 5.75 -19.90 11.75
CA ALA A 204 5.74 -20.39 13.12
C ALA A 204 5.31 -19.31 14.12
N SER A 205 4.90 -19.76 15.31
CA SER A 205 4.67 -18.92 16.50
C SER A 205 3.66 -17.79 16.25
N LEU A 206 4.12 -16.54 16.25
CA LEU A 206 3.27 -15.35 16.30
C LEU A 206 2.93 -14.77 14.93
N PHE A 207 3.70 -15.07 13.87
CA PHE A 207 3.55 -14.46 12.54
C PHE A 207 2.46 -15.11 11.67
N ARG A 208 1.61 -15.92 12.29
CA ARG A 208 0.48 -16.63 11.67
C ARG A 208 -0.84 -16.04 12.15
N MET A 209 -1.92 -16.38 11.46
CA MET A 209 -3.28 -16.05 11.88
C MET A 209 -3.60 -16.73 13.21
N ASN A 210 -3.52 -15.99 14.33
CA ASN A 210 -3.78 -16.50 15.67
C ASN A 210 -5.19 -16.09 16.13
N ASP A 211 -5.32 -15.04 16.92
CA ASP A 211 -6.61 -14.68 17.49
C ASP A 211 -7.49 -13.93 16.47
N PRO A 212 -8.76 -14.32 16.29
CA PRO A 212 -9.68 -13.53 15.46
C PRO A 212 -9.85 -12.13 16.05
N SER A 213 -9.86 -11.12 15.19
CA SER A 213 -10.30 -9.77 15.54
C SER A 213 -11.82 -9.64 15.43
N TRP A 214 -12.43 -10.25 14.40
CA TRP A 214 -13.88 -10.34 14.22
C TRP A 214 -14.24 -11.41 13.18
N ILE A 215 -15.55 -11.67 13.04
CA ILE A 215 -16.14 -12.42 11.93
C ILE A 215 -17.04 -11.49 11.11
N GLU A 216 -17.18 -11.75 9.82
CA GLU A 216 -18.02 -10.92 8.94
C GLU A 216 -18.74 -11.73 7.86
N ASN A 217 -19.54 -11.02 7.07
CA ASN A 217 -20.28 -11.54 5.91
C ASN A 217 -21.44 -12.48 6.29
N SER A 218 -22.27 -12.03 7.23
CA SER A 218 -23.50 -12.75 7.60
C SER A 218 -24.69 -11.81 7.75
N TYR A 219 -25.90 -12.32 7.50
CA TYR A 219 -27.16 -11.60 7.67
C TYR A 219 -27.44 -11.32 9.15
N GLN A 220 -27.13 -12.27 10.01
CA GLN A 220 -27.26 -12.15 11.47
C GLN A 220 -26.37 -11.05 12.04
N LEU A 221 -25.36 -10.60 11.27
CA LEU A 221 -24.46 -9.50 11.63
C LEU A 221 -24.92 -8.15 11.05
N VAL A 222 -26.07 -8.08 10.39
CA VAL A 222 -26.70 -6.80 10.02
C VAL A 222 -27.45 -6.31 11.25
N ASN A 223 -26.76 -5.60 12.14
CA ASN A 223 -27.29 -5.21 13.45
C ASN A 223 -26.78 -3.83 13.90
N GLY A 224 -26.56 -2.95 12.95
CA GLY A 224 -26.02 -1.62 13.16
C GLY A 224 -26.35 -0.68 12.00
N PRO A 225 -26.56 0.61 12.26
CA PRO A 225 -26.76 1.61 11.22
C PRO A 225 -25.63 1.58 10.17
N GLY A 226 -26.02 1.33 8.92
CA GLY A 226 -25.13 1.23 7.78
C GLY A 226 -24.71 -0.18 7.41
N ASP A 227 -24.98 -1.19 8.23
CA ASP A 227 -24.55 -2.56 7.93
C ASP A 227 -25.27 -3.13 6.71
N TRP A 228 -24.52 -3.89 5.91
CA TRP A 228 -25.09 -4.59 4.76
C TRP A 228 -24.58 -6.01 4.60
N TYR A 229 -25.38 -6.83 3.92
CA TYR A 229 -25.07 -8.20 3.56
C TYR A 229 -25.58 -8.53 2.16
N LEU A 230 -24.74 -9.14 1.32
CA LEU A 230 -25.10 -9.64 -0.01
C LEU A 230 -25.35 -11.15 0.03
N ASP A 231 -26.61 -11.53 -0.04
CA ASP A 231 -27.03 -12.91 -0.25
C ASP A 231 -26.98 -13.27 -1.74
N ARG A 232 -25.91 -13.94 -2.12
CA ARG A 232 -25.69 -14.40 -3.51
C ARG A 232 -26.53 -15.61 -3.87
N THR A 233 -26.96 -16.41 -2.89
CA THR A 233 -27.80 -17.59 -3.14
C THR A 233 -29.23 -17.16 -3.42
N GLY A 234 -29.77 -16.30 -2.55
CA GLY A 234 -31.12 -15.76 -2.70
C GLY A 234 -31.25 -14.64 -3.71
N GLY A 235 -30.16 -13.94 -4.06
CA GLY A 235 -30.18 -12.78 -4.96
C GLY A 235 -30.70 -11.50 -4.30
N TRP A 236 -30.30 -11.27 -3.05
CA TRP A 236 -30.75 -10.14 -2.23
C TRP A 236 -29.57 -9.36 -1.66
N LEU A 237 -29.69 -8.04 -1.67
CA LEU A 237 -28.84 -7.14 -0.88
C LEU A 237 -29.66 -6.65 0.31
N TYR A 238 -29.19 -6.90 1.52
CA TYR A 238 -29.78 -6.44 2.78
C TYR A 238 -28.99 -5.25 3.28
N TYR A 239 -29.69 -4.25 3.83
CA TYR A 239 -29.10 -3.03 4.35
C TYR A 239 -29.94 -2.48 5.51
N GLU A 240 -29.28 -2.12 6.60
CA GLU A 240 -29.88 -1.39 7.72
C GLU A 240 -29.49 0.10 7.58
N PRO A 241 -30.31 0.95 6.96
CA PRO A 241 -29.98 2.35 6.78
C PRO A 241 -29.90 3.10 8.13
N PRO A 242 -28.96 4.05 8.29
CA PRO A 242 -29.07 5.07 9.33
C PRO A 242 -30.38 5.86 9.18
N ALA A 243 -30.89 6.41 10.29
CA ALA A 243 -32.18 7.14 10.30
C ALA A 243 -32.25 8.32 9.30
N SER A 244 -31.11 8.89 8.92
CA SER A 244 -31.02 9.98 7.94
C SER A 244 -31.13 9.52 6.48
N VAL A 245 -31.14 8.21 6.20
CA VAL A 245 -31.09 7.64 4.86
C VAL A 245 -32.42 6.95 4.53
N ASP A 246 -33.08 7.38 3.44
CA ASP A 246 -34.18 6.62 2.81
C ASP A 246 -33.63 5.80 1.64
N PRO A 247 -33.54 4.46 1.74
CA PRO A 247 -32.98 3.61 0.68
C PRO A 247 -33.69 3.73 -0.68
N ARG A 248 -34.94 4.20 -0.71
CA ARG A 248 -35.68 4.39 -1.97
C ARG A 248 -35.20 5.61 -2.76
N ARG A 249 -34.53 6.55 -2.11
CA ARG A 249 -34.05 7.82 -2.68
C ARG A 249 -32.52 7.91 -2.73
N ALA A 250 -31.83 7.15 -1.89
CA ALA A 250 -30.38 7.15 -1.80
C ALA A 250 -29.70 6.65 -3.10
N ASP A 251 -28.52 7.19 -3.38
CA ASP A 251 -27.62 6.68 -4.41
C ASP A 251 -26.84 5.47 -3.87
N VAL A 252 -27.31 4.27 -4.19
CA VAL A 252 -26.69 3.02 -3.74
C VAL A 252 -25.87 2.39 -4.86
N GLU A 253 -24.55 2.42 -4.72
CA GLU A 253 -23.60 1.89 -5.69
C GLU A 253 -23.00 0.56 -5.22
N LEU A 254 -23.22 -0.50 -5.99
CA LEU A 254 -22.65 -1.84 -5.77
C LEU A 254 -21.53 -2.10 -6.78
N PRO A 255 -20.25 -2.03 -6.38
CA PRO A 255 -19.10 -2.39 -7.21
C PRO A 255 -19.16 -3.83 -7.72
N VAL A 256 -18.95 -4.01 -9.03
CA VAL A 256 -18.95 -5.35 -9.65
C VAL A 256 -17.74 -5.58 -10.55
N ALA A 257 -17.12 -4.51 -11.07
CA ALA A 257 -15.89 -4.60 -11.84
C ALA A 257 -14.67 -4.66 -10.92
N GLN A 258 -13.72 -5.55 -11.19
CA GLN A 258 -12.44 -5.61 -10.45
C GLN A 258 -11.35 -4.68 -11.01
N GLY A 259 -11.61 -4.03 -12.15
CA GLY A 259 -10.68 -3.08 -12.75
C GLY A 259 -11.42 -2.10 -13.65
N LEU A 260 -10.94 -0.86 -13.65
CA LEU A 260 -11.50 0.25 -14.42
C LEU A 260 -10.68 0.50 -15.68
N VAL A 261 -9.35 0.58 -15.53
CA VAL A 261 -8.41 0.73 -16.65
C VAL A 261 -7.27 -0.26 -16.50
N VAL A 262 -7.01 -1.02 -17.56
CA VAL A 262 -5.88 -1.96 -17.64
C VAL A 262 -5.06 -1.62 -18.88
N ALA A 263 -3.94 -0.94 -18.68
CA ALA A 263 -3.01 -0.53 -19.72
C ALA A 263 -1.83 -1.51 -19.79
N GLN A 264 -1.84 -2.40 -20.78
CA GLN A 264 -0.89 -3.50 -20.86
C GLN A 264 -0.01 -3.36 -22.11
N GLY A 265 1.25 -3.01 -21.89
CA GLY A 265 2.31 -3.17 -22.88
C GLY A 265 2.99 -4.53 -22.77
N THR A 266 4.02 -4.70 -23.59
CA THR A 266 4.97 -5.82 -23.52
C THR A 266 6.40 -5.28 -23.58
N ARG A 267 7.38 -6.16 -23.33
CA ARG A 267 8.80 -5.83 -23.47
C ARG A 267 9.17 -5.25 -24.84
N ARG A 268 8.57 -5.75 -25.92
CA ARG A 268 8.84 -5.35 -27.31
C ARG A 268 7.97 -4.18 -27.76
N HIS A 269 6.73 -4.15 -27.31
CA HIS A 269 5.75 -3.12 -27.64
C HIS A 269 5.19 -2.56 -26.33
N PRO A 270 5.89 -1.63 -25.67
CA PRO A 270 5.35 -0.95 -24.50
C PRO A 270 4.12 -0.15 -24.91
N ILE A 271 3.22 0.09 -23.96
CA ILE A 271 2.19 1.11 -24.12
C ILE A 271 2.78 2.46 -23.71
N HIS A 272 2.53 3.54 -24.44
CA HIS A 272 3.20 4.81 -24.16
C HIS A 272 2.43 6.07 -24.58
N ASP A 273 2.89 7.22 -24.08
CA ASP A 273 2.38 8.55 -24.45
C ASP A 273 0.86 8.69 -24.27
N LEU A 274 0.38 8.23 -23.10
CA LEU A 274 -1.00 8.38 -22.66
C LEU A 274 -1.08 9.44 -21.55
N ALA A 275 -2.21 10.11 -21.45
CA ALA A 275 -2.55 10.91 -20.28
C ALA A 275 -3.99 10.67 -19.83
N PHE A 276 -4.20 10.69 -18.52
CA PHE A 276 -5.48 10.76 -17.84
C PHE A 276 -5.46 12.06 -17.03
N GLU A 277 -6.46 12.92 -17.24
CA GLU A 277 -6.49 14.24 -16.62
C GLU A 277 -7.88 14.64 -16.13
N GLY A 278 -8.00 14.99 -14.86
CA GLY A 278 -9.26 15.48 -14.30
C GLY A 278 -10.38 14.44 -14.31
N LEU A 279 -10.05 13.15 -14.15
CA LEU A 279 -11.01 12.06 -14.13
C LEU A 279 -11.20 11.51 -12.71
N THR A 280 -12.41 11.03 -12.42
CA THR A 280 -12.68 10.24 -11.21
C THR A 280 -12.70 8.76 -11.57
N PHE A 281 -11.97 7.93 -10.85
CA PHE A 281 -11.97 6.47 -10.93
C PHE A 281 -12.61 5.92 -9.66
N ALA A 282 -13.79 5.31 -9.77
CA ALA A 282 -14.55 4.91 -8.58
C ALA A 282 -15.27 3.56 -8.67
N TYR A 283 -15.65 3.07 -7.49
CA TYR A 283 -16.59 1.95 -7.30
C TYR A 283 -16.18 0.65 -7.99
N ALA A 284 -14.93 0.23 -7.83
CA ALA A 284 -14.45 -1.09 -8.25
C ALA A 284 -14.22 -2.00 -7.04
N THR A 285 -14.36 -3.31 -7.20
CA THR A 285 -14.19 -4.30 -6.13
C THR A 285 -12.91 -5.13 -6.29
N TRP A 286 -12.69 -6.07 -5.38
CA TRP A 286 -11.69 -7.13 -5.51
C TRP A 286 -12.15 -8.38 -4.76
N LEU A 287 -12.28 -9.50 -5.47
CA LEU A 287 -13.03 -10.66 -4.96
C LEU A 287 -12.15 -11.79 -4.44
N VAL A 288 -10.82 -11.72 -4.61
CA VAL A 288 -9.91 -12.79 -4.17
C VAL A 288 -10.08 -13.13 -2.68
N PRO A 289 -10.25 -12.15 -1.76
CA PRO A 289 -10.45 -12.45 -0.34
C PRO A 289 -11.70 -13.26 0.00
N SER A 290 -12.72 -13.26 -0.86
CA SER A 290 -13.92 -14.07 -0.69
C SER A 290 -13.84 -15.45 -1.38
N SER A 291 -12.71 -15.76 -2.02
CA SER A 291 -12.44 -17.10 -2.57
C SER A 291 -11.73 -18.00 -1.55
N GLY A 292 -11.58 -19.31 -1.82
CA GLY A 292 -10.81 -20.21 -0.95
C GLY A 292 -9.33 -19.80 -0.74
N VAL A 293 -8.79 -18.93 -1.60
CA VAL A 293 -7.46 -18.33 -1.43
C VAL A 293 -7.42 -17.35 -0.25
N GLY A 294 -8.58 -16.78 0.13
CA GLY A 294 -8.76 -15.83 1.23
C GLY A 294 -7.83 -14.63 1.15
N TYR A 295 -7.28 -14.12 2.26
CA TYR A 295 -6.24 -13.08 2.42
C TYR A 295 -5.26 -13.53 3.49
N ALA A 296 -4.09 -14.01 3.07
CA ALA A 296 -2.99 -14.36 3.96
C ALA A 296 -1.79 -13.47 3.61
N ASP A 297 -1.62 -12.39 4.38
CA ASP A 297 -0.59 -11.40 4.11
C ASP A 297 0.81 -11.85 4.56
N ASP A 298 1.80 -11.41 3.80
CA ASP A 298 3.20 -11.42 4.20
C ASP A 298 3.57 -10.09 4.88
N GLN A 299 3.40 -8.99 4.14
CA GLN A 299 3.54 -7.60 4.57
C GLN A 299 3.08 -6.66 3.45
N THR A 300 2.48 -5.52 3.78
CA THR A 300 2.15 -4.42 2.84
C THR A 300 1.32 -4.81 1.62
N GLY A 301 0.33 -5.68 1.80
CA GLY A 301 -0.54 -6.11 0.71
C GLY A 301 0.09 -7.14 -0.21
N LEU A 302 1.17 -7.80 0.22
CA LEU A 302 1.86 -8.85 -0.53
C LEU A 302 1.48 -10.20 0.06
N ARG A 303 0.57 -10.88 -0.63
CA ARG A 303 -0.04 -12.10 -0.10
C ARG A 303 0.77 -13.33 -0.39
N VAL A 304 0.82 -14.23 0.58
CA VAL A 304 1.48 -15.52 0.48
C VAL A 304 0.70 -16.43 -0.48
N VAL A 305 1.39 -17.02 -1.47
CA VAL A 305 0.81 -17.94 -2.46
C VAL A 305 1.63 -19.22 -2.54
N ALA A 306 0.99 -20.35 -2.22
CA ALA A 306 1.57 -21.70 -2.28
C ALA A 306 2.94 -21.89 -1.56
N PRO A 307 3.10 -21.42 -0.31
CA PRO A 307 4.28 -21.70 0.49
C PRO A 307 4.33 -23.17 0.90
N ARG A 308 5.53 -23.77 0.92
CA ARG A 308 5.78 -24.94 1.79
C ARG A 308 5.80 -24.46 3.24
N GLN A 309 5.52 -25.31 4.23
CA GLN A 309 5.67 -24.90 5.64
C GLN A 309 7.10 -24.41 5.88
N LEU A 310 7.22 -23.25 6.54
CA LEU A 310 8.49 -22.58 6.76
C LEU A 310 8.77 -22.60 8.27
N PRO A 311 9.72 -23.42 8.76
CA PRO A 311 9.86 -23.70 10.20
C PRO A 311 10.13 -22.48 11.08
N ALA A 312 10.48 -21.34 10.50
CA ALA A 312 10.95 -20.22 11.28
C ALA A 312 10.69 -18.83 10.66
N SER A 313 10.51 -18.65 9.35
CA SER A 313 10.45 -17.30 8.76
C SER A 313 9.15 -16.57 9.04
N SER A 314 9.20 -15.24 9.19
CA SER A 314 8.01 -14.38 9.15
C SER A 314 7.61 -13.97 7.72
N HIS A 315 8.43 -14.30 6.71
CA HIS A 315 8.27 -13.88 5.31
C HIS A 315 8.45 -15.02 4.29
N ALA A 316 7.64 -15.00 3.23
CA ALA A 316 7.64 -15.94 2.13
C ALA A 316 8.36 -15.38 0.90
N GLN A 317 9.01 -16.27 0.16
CA GLN A 317 9.70 -15.90 -1.09
C GLN A 317 8.75 -15.47 -2.19
N ASN A 318 7.63 -16.17 -2.32
CA ASN A 318 6.67 -15.95 -3.39
C ASN A 318 5.43 -15.28 -2.81
N THR A 319 5.32 -13.99 -3.09
CA THR A 319 4.16 -13.20 -2.73
C THR A 319 3.49 -12.63 -3.98
N THR A 320 2.20 -12.32 -3.86
CA THR A 320 1.41 -11.70 -4.92
C THR A 320 0.77 -10.41 -4.39
N PRO A 321 1.01 -9.25 -5.02
CA PRO A 321 0.42 -7.99 -4.59
C PRO A 321 -1.09 -7.96 -4.79
N ILE A 322 -1.78 -7.16 -3.98
CA ILE A 322 -3.13 -6.69 -4.29
C ILE A 322 -3.08 -5.97 -5.66
N PRO A 323 -3.94 -6.32 -6.63
CA PRO A 323 -3.96 -5.65 -7.92
C PRO A 323 -4.46 -4.20 -7.80
N GLY A 324 -4.01 -3.32 -8.68
CA GLY A 324 -4.63 -2.01 -8.86
C GLY A 324 -5.97 -2.10 -9.59
N ASN A 325 -7.00 -1.41 -9.11
CA ASN A 325 -8.24 -1.22 -9.88
C ASN A 325 -7.97 -0.37 -11.14
N VAL A 326 -6.97 0.52 -11.11
CA VAL A 326 -6.31 1.06 -12.31
C VAL A 326 -4.88 0.53 -12.34
N ARG A 327 -4.46 -0.10 -13.46
CA ARG A 327 -3.12 -0.68 -13.54
C ARG A 327 -2.47 -0.54 -14.90
N LEU A 328 -1.16 -0.32 -14.87
CA LEU A 328 -0.28 -0.26 -16.04
C LEU A 328 0.84 -1.29 -15.89
N ALA A 329 1.26 -1.90 -16.99
CA ALA A 329 2.46 -2.73 -17.05
C ALA A 329 3.18 -2.51 -18.38
N TYR A 330 4.51 -2.49 -18.36
CA TYR A 330 5.33 -2.10 -19.52
C TYR A 330 4.87 -0.77 -20.15
N ALA A 331 4.55 0.21 -19.30
CA ALA A 331 4.03 1.52 -19.68
C ALA A 331 5.11 2.59 -19.66
N ARG A 332 5.13 3.50 -20.64
CA ARG A 332 6.13 4.57 -20.72
C ARG A 332 5.52 5.95 -20.93
N ARG A 333 5.99 6.94 -20.17
CA ARG A 333 5.52 8.33 -20.31
C ARG A 333 3.99 8.46 -20.20
N VAL A 334 3.39 7.66 -19.32
CA VAL A 334 1.97 7.80 -18.96
C VAL A 334 1.83 8.82 -17.86
N LEU A 335 0.89 9.76 -18.02
CA LEU A 335 0.56 10.78 -17.05
C LEU A 335 -0.81 10.50 -16.42
N PHE A 336 -0.89 10.57 -15.10
CA PHE A 336 -2.11 10.79 -14.34
C PHE A 336 -1.99 12.17 -13.69
N ALA A 337 -2.94 13.07 -13.93
CA ALA A 337 -2.85 14.43 -13.45
C ALA A 337 -4.19 14.98 -12.97
N ARG A 338 -4.24 15.39 -11.70
CA ARG A 338 -5.45 15.95 -11.07
C ARG A 338 -6.63 15.00 -11.16
N ASP A 339 -6.36 13.71 -11.06
CA ASP A 339 -7.37 12.67 -11.03
C ASP A 339 -7.80 12.39 -9.59
N HIS A 340 -8.96 11.76 -9.42
CA HIS A 340 -9.49 11.35 -8.13
C HIS A 340 -9.75 9.83 -8.14
N PHE A 341 -9.04 9.09 -7.29
CA PHE A 341 -9.24 7.66 -7.09
C PHE A 341 -9.98 7.47 -5.77
N THR A 342 -11.21 6.97 -5.82
CA THR A 342 -12.03 6.84 -4.61
C THR A 342 -12.99 5.66 -4.63
N HIS A 343 -13.41 5.18 -3.47
CA HIS A 343 -14.37 4.09 -3.35
C HIS A 343 -13.89 2.80 -4.06
N LEU A 344 -12.62 2.46 -3.86
CA LEU A 344 -11.95 1.34 -4.55
C LEU A 344 -11.71 0.17 -3.59
N GLY A 345 -12.02 -1.05 -4.05
CA GLY A 345 -11.95 -2.30 -3.29
C GLY A 345 -10.60 -3.01 -3.35
N ALA A 346 -9.65 -2.52 -4.15
CA ALA A 346 -8.28 -3.03 -4.29
C ALA A 346 -7.26 -1.91 -4.01
N ALA A 347 -6.05 -2.00 -4.59
CA ALA A 347 -5.17 -0.84 -4.65
C ALA A 347 -5.71 0.18 -5.67
N GLY A 348 -5.44 1.47 -5.46
CA GLY A 348 -5.91 2.54 -6.35
C GLY A 348 -5.28 2.47 -7.73
N LEU A 349 -3.99 2.82 -7.79
CA LEU A 349 -3.18 2.84 -9.01
C LEU A 349 -1.96 1.93 -8.87
N GLN A 350 -1.77 1.03 -9.84
CA GLN A 350 -0.60 0.15 -9.91
C GLN A 350 0.26 0.45 -11.14
N LEU A 351 1.54 0.76 -10.91
CA LEU A 351 2.60 0.93 -11.91
C LEU A 351 3.50 -0.32 -11.88
N ASP A 352 3.07 -1.40 -12.54
CA ASP A 352 3.68 -2.74 -12.47
C ASP A 352 5.00 -2.85 -13.29
N THR A 353 5.60 -4.05 -13.34
CA THR A 353 6.84 -4.40 -14.04
C THR A 353 7.02 -3.65 -15.36
N GLY A 354 8.22 -3.08 -15.57
CA GLY A 354 8.60 -2.44 -16.82
C GLY A 354 8.00 -1.05 -17.05
N SER A 355 7.35 -0.47 -16.04
CA SER A 355 6.83 0.90 -16.08
C SER A 355 7.97 1.92 -15.98
N GLN A 356 8.11 2.80 -16.97
CA GLN A 356 9.24 3.75 -17.07
C GLN A 356 8.81 5.18 -17.37
N GLY A 357 9.29 6.15 -16.58
CA GLY A 357 9.04 7.56 -16.88
C GLY A 357 7.58 7.99 -16.74
N ASN A 358 6.78 7.27 -15.96
CA ASN A 358 5.38 7.62 -15.71
C ASN A 358 5.27 8.63 -14.56
N ARG A 359 4.21 9.43 -14.57
CA ARG A 359 4.02 10.52 -13.60
C ARG A 359 2.60 10.48 -13.03
N VAL A 360 2.48 10.58 -11.71
CA VAL A 360 1.22 10.71 -10.98
C VAL A 360 1.29 12.03 -10.22
N VAL A 361 0.52 13.03 -10.66
CA VAL A 361 0.75 14.43 -10.28
C VAL A 361 -0.53 15.11 -9.80
N GLY A 362 -0.53 15.62 -8.57
CA GLY A 362 -1.62 16.46 -8.09
C GLY A 362 -2.96 15.73 -7.98
N SER A 363 -2.93 14.40 -7.87
CA SER A 363 -4.13 13.56 -7.77
C SER A 363 -4.51 13.31 -6.31
N ARG A 364 -5.78 12.96 -6.09
CA ARG A 364 -6.33 12.60 -4.77
C ARG A 364 -6.65 11.12 -4.73
N PHE A 365 -6.32 10.47 -3.62
CA PHE A 365 -6.62 9.08 -3.32
C PHE A 365 -7.32 9.03 -1.97
N ASP A 366 -8.57 8.59 -1.93
CA ASP A 366 -9.28 8.42 -0.67
C ASP A 366 -10.27 7.27 -0.70
N ASP A 367 -10.59 6.73 0.47
CA ASP A 367 -11.53 5.61 0.60
C ASP A 367 -11.18 4.41 -0.29
N ILE A 368 -9.95 3.91 -0.12
CA ILE A 368 -9.39 2.78 -0.87
C ILE A 368 -9.12 1.63 0.10
N SER A 369 -9.56 0.42 -0.25
CA SER A 369 -9.46 -0.75 0.63
C SER A 369 -8.02 -1.20 0.89
N ALA A 370 -7.09 -0.91 -0.03
CA ALA A 370 -5.65 -1.18 0.07
C ALA A 370 -4.81 0.10 -0.13
N ALA A 371 -3.56 -0.05 -0.58
CA ALA A 371 -2.67 1.07 -0.91
C ALA A 371 -3.25 2.02 -1.97
N ALA A 372 -2.96 3.32 -1.86
CA ALA A 372 -3.31 4.30 -2.88
C ALA A 372 -2.54 4.02 -4.18
N ILE A 373 -1.22 3.84 -4.05
CA ILE A 373 -0.31 3.64 -5.17
C ILE A 373 0.62 2.46 -4.87
N VAL A 374 0.73 1.55 -5.83
CA VAL A 374 1.72 0.47 -5.87
C VAL A 374 2.66 0.71 -7.05
N LEU A 375 3.94 0.98 -6.77
CA LEU A 375 4.97 1.27 -7.78
C LEU A 375 6.04 0.19 -7.81
N GLY A 376 6.15 -0.50 -8.95
CA GLY A 376 7.08 -1.62 -9.11
C GLY A 376 6.54 -2.92 -8.50
N GLY A 377 7.24 -4.01 -8.81
CA GLY A 377 6.93 -5.34 -8.29
C GLY A 377 8.00 -5.87 -7.36
N VAL A 378 7.72 -7.01 -6.74
CA VAL A 378 8.64 -7.71 -5.82
C VAL A 378 9.07 -9.08 -6.33
N ALA A 379 8.63 -9.48 -7.53
CA ALA A 379 8.96 -10.78 -8.07
C ALA A 379 10.42 -10.83 -8.52
N VAL A 380 10.94 -12.04 -8.77
CA VAL A 380 12.31 -12.25 -9.27
C VAL A 380 12.60 -11.43 -10.53
N ARG A 381 11.61 -11.27 -11.42
CA ARG A 381 11.73 -10.46 -12.65
C ARG A 381 11.89 -8.96 -12.39
N ASP A 382 11.45 -8.48 -11.23
CA ASP A 382 11.57 -7.08 -10.79
C ASP A 382 12.87 -6.88 -10.01
N HIS A 383 13.27 -7.86 -9.21
CA HIS A 383 14.53 -7.85 -8.46
C HIS A 383 15.77 -7.90 -9.38
N HIS A 384 15.81 -8.89 -10.30
CA HIS A 384 16.87 -9.08 -11.30
C HIS A 384 16.29 -9.18 -12.71
N PRO A 385 15.85 -8.05 -13.30
CA PRO A 385 15.32 -8.05 -14.65
C PRO A 385 16.36 -8.54 -15.66
N ARG A 386 15.95 -9.45 -16.55
CA ARG A 386 16.82 -9.99 -17.61
C ARG A 386 16.95 -9.05 -18.82
N HIS A 387 16.22 -7.93 -18.80
CA HIS A 387 16.19 -6.97 -19.91
C HIS A 387 15.90 -5.55 -19.41
N PRO A 388 16.52 -4.49 -20.00
CA PRO A 388 16.30 -3.11 -19.57
C PRO A 388 14.84 -2.64 -19.60
N ALA A 389 14.04 -3.16 -20.53
CA ALA A 389 12.61 -2.83 -20.63
C ALA A 389 11.74 -3.48 -19.52
N GLN A 390 12.28 -4.41 -18.71
CA GLN A 390 11.60 -4.94 -17.53
C GLN A 390 11.89 -4.11 -16.27
N VAL A 391 12.96 -3.31 -16.27
CA VAL A 391 13.31 -2.44 -15.15
C VAL A 391 12.20 -1.39 -14.97
N THR A 392 11.60 -1.33 -13.79
CA THR A 392 10.72 -0.21 -13.40
C THR A 392 11.59 0.96 -12.96
N ARG A 393 11.52 2.10 -13.65
CA ARG A 393 12.46 3.22 -13.40
C ARG A 393 11.93 4.60 -13.74
N ASP A 394 12.54 5.62 -13.16
CA ASP A 394 12.31 7.03 -13.49
C ASP A 394 10.84 7.46 -13.35
N ASN A 395 10.06 6.77 -12.51
CA ASN A 395 8.65 7.11 -12.26
C ASN A 395 8.56 8.17 -11.16
N GLN A 396 7.51 9.00 -11.22
CA GLN A 396 7.34 10.12 -10.32
C GLN A 396 5.93 10.12 -9.69
N VAL A 397 5.86 10.26 -8.37
CA VAL A 397 4.63 10.42 -7.58
C VAL A 397 4.75 11.74 -6.84
N LEU A 398 4.09 12.78 -7.38
CA LEU A 398 4.33 14.18 -7.03
C LEU A 398 3.07 14.91 -6.58
N GLY A 399 3.10 15.55 -5.40
CA GLY A 399 2.04 16.48 -5.04
C GLY A 399 0.67 15.86 -4.84
N ASN A 400 0.59 14.56 -4.53
CA ASN A 400 -0.69 13.87 -4.35
C ASN A 400 -1.18 13.95 -2.91
N VAL A 401 -2.49 13.86 -2.72
CA VAL A 401 -3.11 13.70 -1.40
C VAL A 401 -3.59 12.25 -1.26
N VAL A 402 -3.18 11.59 -0.18
CA VAL A 402 -3.60 10.23 0.17
C VAL A 402 -4.22 10.26 1.56
N ALA A 403 -5.49 9.89 1.68
CA ALA A 403 -6.19 9.90 2.95
C ALA A 403 -7.10 8.68 3.06
N ASN A 404 -7.32 8.12 4.25
CA ASN A 404 -8.33 7.06 4.44
C ASN A 404 -8.16 5.88 3.45
N VAL A 405 -6.93 5.42 3.27
CA VAL A 405 -6.63 4.23 2.46
C VAL A 405 -6.32 3.04 3.37
N ALA A 406 -6.12 1.86 2.78
CA ALA A 406 -6.01 0.59 3.52
C ALA A 406 -7.25 0.30 4.40
N ARG A 407 -8.46 0.68 3.96
CA ARG A 407 -9.71 0.58 4.73
C ARG A 407 -10.13 -0.85 5.10
N GLU A 408 -9.68 -1.86 4.36
CA GLU A 408 -10.00 -3.27 4.62
C GLU A 408 -8.76 -4.17 4.74
N TYR A 409 -7.68 -3.83 4.02
CA TYR A 409 -6.38 -4.50 4.08
C TYR A 409 -5.43 -3.59 4.84
N LEU A 410 -5.60 -3.59 6.16
CA LEU A 410 -5.00 -2.64 7.09
C LEU A 410 -3.47 -2.65 7.08
N ASP A 411 -2.88 -3.74 6.60
CA ASP A 411 -1.44 -3.95 6.42
C ASP A 411 -0.84 -3.19 5.24
N SER A 412 -1.66 -2.68 4.32
CA SER A 412 -1.16 -1.94 3.15
C SER A 412 -0.59 -0.57 3.53
N ALA A 413 0.59 -0.23 3.02
CA ALA A 413 1.12 1.13 3.07
C ALA A 413 0.25 2.11 2.25
N GLY A 414 0.28 3.40 2.60
CA GLY A 414 -0.33 4.45 1.79
C GLY A 414 0.23 4.47 0.36
N ILE A 415 1.56 4.47 0.24
CA ILE A 415 2.29 4.28 -1.03
C ILE A 415 3.30 3.15 -0.85
N PHE A 416 3.16 2.08 -1.63
CA PHE A 416 4.12 0.99 -1.68
C PHE A 416 5.02 1.09 -2.92
N VAL A 417 6.33 0.94 -2.74
CA VAL A 417 7.34 1.00 -3.79
C VAL A 417 8.20 -0.27 -3.73
N GLY A 418 8.04 -1.17 -4.69
CA GLY A 418 8.85 -2.38 -4.83
C GLY A 418 10.25 -2.12 -5.43
N PHE A 419 10.78 -3.07 -6.20
CA PHE A 419 12.10 -2.91 -6.84
C PHE A 419 12.04 -1.89 -7.98
N THR A 420 12.73 -0.76 -7.81
CA THR A 420 12.74 0.32 -8.82
C THR A 420 14.04 1.12 -8.82
N THR A 421 14.37 1.73 -9.97
CA THR A 421 15.54 2.58 -10.15
C THR A 421 15.14 4.05 -10.36
N ARG A 422 15.69 4.97 -9.57
CA ARG A 422 15.50 6.43 -9.72
C ARG A 422 14.02 6.88 -9.73
N SER A 423 13.19 6.20 -8.95
CA SER A 423 11.83 6.70 -8.72
C SER A 423 11.84 7.85 -7.72
N LEU A 424 10.97 8.84 -7.94
CA LEU A 424 10.83 10.03 -7.12
C LEU A 424 9.44 10.08 -6.50
N ILE A 425 9.38 10.05 -5.17
CA ILE A 425 8.16 10.19 -4.39
C ILE A 425 8.31 11.49 -3.60
N ALA A 426 7.66 12.56 -4.03
CA ALA A 426 7.90 13.87 -3.44
C ALA A 426 6.67 14.77 -3.31
N HIS A 427 6.69 15.61 -2.27
CA HIS A 427 5.65 16.61 -2.00
C HIS A 427 4.24 16.03 -1.84
N ASN A 428 4.11 14.75 -1.49
CA ASN A 428 2.81 14.15 -1.21
C ASN A 428 2.39 14.43 0.23
N ASP A 429 1.08 14.52 0.46
CA ASP A 429 0.46 14.62 1.76
C ASP A 429 -0.33 13.34 2.05
N LEU A 430 0.11 12.57 3.05
CA LEU A 430 -0.47 11.28 3.39
C LEU A 430 -0.99 11.31 4.82
N HIS A 431 -2.26 10.92 5.03
CA HIS A 431 -2.82 10.89 6.37
C HIS A 431 -3.95 9.91 6.62
N ASP A 432 -4.28 9.74 7.90
CA ASP A 432 -5.32 8.83 8.40
C ASP A 432 -5.09 7.41 7.89
N LEU A 433 -3.90 6.89 8.20
CA LEU A 433 -3.38 5.61 7.73
C LEU A 433 -3.37 4.58 8.87
N PRO A 434 -3.88 3.35 8.64
CA PRO A 434 -3.86 2.31 9.67
C PRO A 434 -2.44 1.79 9.96
N TYR A 435 -1.53 1.86 8.98
CA TYR A 435 -0.18 1.31 9.04
C TYR A 435 0.88 2.31 8.49
N ASP A 436 1.63 1.91 7.46
CA ASP A 436 2.73 2.67 6.87
C ASP A 436 2.28 3.86 6.01
N GLY A 437 3.06 4.94 6.05
CA GLY A 437 3.01 6.03 5.08
C GLY A 437 3.55 5.61 3.71
N ILE A 438 4.87 5.56 3.59
CA ILE A 438 5.58 5.21 2.37
C ILE A 438 6.52 4.03 2.67
N SER A 439 6.29 2.89 2.02
CA SER A 439 7.12 1.68 2.17
C SER A 439 7.93 1.44 0.90
N VAL A 440 9.25 1.27 1.02
CA VAL A 440 10.19 1.18 -0.12
C VAL A 440 11.11 -0.03 -0.02
N GLY A 441 11.17 -0.81 -1.10
CA GLY A 441 12.01 -2.00 -1.20
C GLY A 441 11.29 -3.27 -0.75
N TRP A 442 12.02 -4.38 -0.79
CA TRP A 442 11.53 -5.70 -0.42
C TRP A 442 12.68 -6.68 -0.17
N GLY A 443 12.38 -7.84 0.39
CA GLY A 443 13.27 -9.00 0.40
C GLY A 443 14.23 -9.09 1.59
N PHE A 444 14.14 -8.18 2.55
CA PHE A 444 14.79 -8.27 3.88
C PHE A 444 16.30 -8.54 3.82
N GLY A 445 16.97 -8.09 2.75
CA GLY A 445 18.38 -8.42 2.50
C GLY A 445 18.69 -9.88 2.17
N MET A 446 17.69 -10.76 2.13
CA MET A 446 17.85 -12.20 1.92
C MET A 446 18.23 -12.54 0.47
N MET A 447 17.83 -11.68 -0.48
CA MET A 447 18.14 -11.78 -1.90
C MET A 447 19.37 -10.96 -2.33
N ASP A 448 19.97 -10.19 -1.42
CA ASP A 448 21.04 -9.26 -1.76
C ASP A 448 22.45 -9.89 -1.67
N PRO A 449 23.44 -9.34 -2.40
CA PRO A 449 24.85 -9.74 -2.27
C PRO A 449 25.36 -9.64 -0.84
N GLY A 450 26.05 -10.70 -0.40
CA GLY A 450 26.59 -10.83 0.95
C GLY A 450 25.54 -10.96 2.06
N ARG A 451 24.23 -10.96 1.72
CA ARG A 451 23.11 -11.06 2.67
C ARG A 451 23.28 -10.07 3.85
N ILE A 452 22.70 -10.39 5.00
CA ILE A 452 22.91 -9.69 6.27
C ILE A 452 24.17 -10.30 6.95
N PRO A 453 25.29 -9.54 7.14
CA PRO A 453 26.52 -10.04 7.75
C PRO A 453 26.38 -10.39 9.25
N GLY A 454 27.20 -11.33 9.75
CA GLY A 454 27.33 -11.66 11.20
C GLY A 454 26.70 -12.98 11.65
N VAL A 455 26.24 -13.84 10.73
CA VAL A 455 25.41 -14.99 11.10
C VAL A 455 25.73 -16.24 10.23
N PRO A 456 26.83 -16.98 10.49
CA PRO A 456 27.10 -18.26 9.84
C PRO A 456 26.28 -19.40 10.46
N GLY A 457 25.55 -20.17 9.65
CA GLY A 457 25.01 -21.50 10.01
C GLY A 457 23.85 -21.57 11.02
N ARG A 458 23.55 -20.49 11.76
CA ARG A 458 22.37 -20.35 12.63
C ARG A 458 21.99 -18.88 12.68
N PHE A 459 20.71 -18.51 12.58
CA PHE A 459 20.24 -17.13 12.79
C PHE A 459 19.59 -16.94 14.16
N PRO A 460 20.35 -16.79 15.27
CA PRO A 460 19.75 -16.33 16.52
C PRO A 460 19.09 -14.97 16.31
N GLY A 461 17.79 -14.88 16.57
CA GLY A 461 17.04 -13.62 16.65
C GLY A 461 16.65 -12.91 15.33
N CYS A 462 16.91 -13.47 14.14
CA CYS A 462 15.95 -13.20 13.06
C CYS A 462 14.86 -14.22 13.32
N PHE A 463 13.66 -13.79 13.70
CA PHE A 463 12.56 -14.73 13.78
C PHE A 463 12.39 -15.37 12.39
N GLY A 464 12.72 -16.66 12.38
CA GLY A 464 13.62 -17.35 11.46
C GLY A 464 13.64 -17.15 9.96
N CYS A 465 14.59 -16.31 9.60
CA CYS A 465 15.43 -16.46 8.42
C CYS A 465 16.21 -17.81 8.33
N GLN A 466 16.01 -18.78 9.24
CA GLN A 466 16.93 -19.89 9.52
C GLN A 466 17.03 -21.01 8.48
N SER A 467 16.16 -21.10 7.48
CA SER A 467 16.15 -22.30 6.61
C SER A 467 15.54 -22.10 5.23
N LEU A 468 15.26 -20.87 4.80
CA LEU A 468 14.58 -20.64 3.54
C LEU A 468 15.53 -20.67 2.33
N PRO A 469 15.17 -21.39 1.24
CA PRO A 469 15.95 -21.41 0.00
C PRO A 469 15.73 -20.14 -0.83
N TRP A 470 15.89 -18.95 -0.24
CA TRP A 470 15.90 -17.70 -1.02
C TRP A 470 17.05 -17.73 -2.01
N PRO A 471 16.84 -17.34 -3.28
CA PRO A 471 17.87 -17.28 -4.29
C PRO A 471 19.08 -16.45 -3.81
N LYS A 472 20.29 -16.96 -4.06
CA LYS A 472 21.55 -16.28 -3.76
C LYS A 472 21.99 -15.51 -5.00
N TYR A 473 21.97 -14.19 -4.93
CA TYR A 473 22.48 -13.35 -6.01
C TYR A 473 23.83 -12.73 -5.65
N ARG A 474 24.75 -12.74 -6.62
CA ARG A 474 26.07 -12.09 -6.49
C ARG A 474 26.02 -10.62 -6.87
N ALA A 475 25.10 -10.24 -7.76
CA ALA A 475 24.88 -8.86 -8.18
C ALA A 475 23.72 -8.23 -7.39
N PRO A 476 23.79 -6.92 -7.07
CA PRO A 476 22.68 -6.19 -6.46
C PRO A 476 21.40 -6.26 -7.29
N SER A 477 20.26 -6.03 -6.65
CA SER A 477 18.99 -5.81 -7.34
C SER A 477 19.03 -4.56 -8.22
N THR A 478 17.96 -4.27 -8.96
CA THR A 478 17.86 -3.00 -9.67
C THR A 478 17.61 -1.79 -8.75
N SER A 479 17.28 -1.98 -7.46
CA SER A 479 16.99 -0.87 -6.54
C SER A 479 18.19 0.03 -6.36
N ARG A 480 18.06 1.29 -6.81
CA ARG A 480 19.09 2.34 -6.66
C ARG A 480 18.55 3.72 -7.00
N GLY A 481 19.12 4.75 -6.38
CA GLY A 481 18.90 6.16 -6.71
C GLY A 481 17.48 6.66 -6.46
N ASN A 482 16.67 5.90 -5.69
CA ASN A 482 15.31 6.29 -5.34
C ASN A 482 15.31 7.49 -4.39
N ARG A 483 14.27 8.30 -4.46
CA ARG A 483 14.18 9.58 -3.73
C ARG A 483 12.80 9.67 -3.06
N VAL A 484 12.77 9.82 -1.73
CA VAL A 484 11.56 10.10 -0.94
C VAL A 484 11.75 11.47 -0.30
N LEU A 485 11.21 12.52 -0.92
CA LEU A 485 11.58 13.91 -0.63
C LEU A 485 10.39 14.77 -0.23
N SER A 486 10.49 15.52 0.86
CA SER A 486 9.51 16.56 1.20
C SER A 486 8.05 16.07 1.25
N ASN A 487 7.81 14.83 1.65
CA ASN A 487 6.46 14.33 1.89
C ASN A 487 6.02 14.69 3.31
N ARG A 488 4.73 14.95 3.49
CA ARG A 488 4.09 15.11 4.80
C ARG A 488 3.31 13.83 5.09
N VAL A 489 3.59 13.18 6.22
CA VAL A 489 2.88 11.97 6.66
C VAL A 489 2.36 12.22 8.06
N TRP A 490 1.05 12.16 8.27
CA TRP A 490 0.48 12.41 9.58
C TRP A 490 -0.68 11.50 9.92
N ASN A 491 -0.97 11.29 11.21
CA ASN A 491 -1.99 10.31 11.65
C ASN A 491 -1.76 8.94 11.01
N TYR A 492 -0.58 8.36 11.20
CA TYR A 492 -0.19 7.05 10.69
C TYR A 492 -0.02 6.04 11.82
N LEU A 493 0.09 4.74 11.49
CA LEU A 493 0.01 3.64 12.46
C LEU A 493 -1.22 3.72 13.38
N GLN A 494 -2.37 4.12 12.84
CA GLN A 494 -3.59 4.31 13.64
C GLN A 494 -4.27 2.98 14.05
N THR A 495 -3.81 1.84 13.51
CA THR A 495 -4.45 0.54 13.78
C THR A 495 -3.44 -0.58 13.97
N LEU A 496 -2.45 -0.68 13.08
CA LEU A 496 -1.42 -1.72 13.13
C LEU A 496 -0.14 -1.21 13.80
N TYR A 497 0.79 -2.14 13.99
CA TYR A 497 2.03 -1.98 14.72
C TYR A 497 3.23 -2.34 13.82
N ASP A 498 4.44 -1.97 14.25
CA ASP A 498 5.70 -2.28 13.56
C ASP A 498 5.75 -1.74 12.11
N GLY A 499 5.41 -0.46 11.97
CA GLY A 499 5.52 0.27 10.71
C GLY A 499 6.13 1.65 10.90
N ALA A 500 5.92 2.54 9.93
CA ALA A 500 6.56 3.85 9.87
C ALA A 500 5.88 4.90 8.99
N ALA A 501 6.29 6.16 9.16
CA ALA A 501 5.98 7.20 8.18
C ALA A 501 6.73 6.95 6.86
N VAL A 502 8.02 6.58 6.94
CA VAL A 502 8.80 6.06 5.82
C VAL A 502 9.52 4.78 6.25
N TYR A 503 9.19 3.67 5.60
CA TYR A 503 9.75 2.35 5.85
C TYR A 503 10.61 1.89 4.66
N VAL A 504 11.73 1.23 4.94
CA VAL A 504 12.69 0.79 3.92
C VAL A 504 13.16 -0.64 4.19
N LEU A 505 13.26 -1.43 3.12
CA LEU A 505 13.83 -2.78 3.11
C LEU A 505 14.92 -2.97 2.06
N GLY A 506 15.90 -3.80 2.41
CA GLY A 506 16.88 -4.35 1.47
C GLY A 506 17.82 -3.31 0.84
N GLN A 507 18.67 -3.77 -0.06
CA GLN A 507 19.69 -2.94 -0.69
C GLN A 507 19.11 -1.87 -1.64
N GLN A 508 19.42 -0.60 -1.37
CA GLN A 508 18.89 0.57 -2.09
C GLN A 508 19.93 1.31 -2.95
N GLY A 509 20.99 0.63 -3.35
CA GLY A 509 22.08 1.15 -4.17
C GLY A 509 23.13 0.07 -4.41
N ARG A 510 24.10 0.29 -5.29
CA ARG A 510 25.31 -0.55 -5.37
C ARG A 510 26.37 -0.06 -4.40
N GLU A 511 26.35 1.23 -4.13
CA GLU A 511 27.29 2.00 -3.34
C GLU A 511 26.61 3.29 -2.86
N ALA A 512 27.28 4.08 -2.02
CA ALA A 512 26.67 5.28 -1.45
C ALA A 512 26.25 6.33 -2.51
N ARG A 513 27.02 6.49 -3.60
CA ARG A 513 26.76 7.52 -4.63
C ARG A 513 25.49 7.27 -5.44
N ASP A 514 25.06 6.01 -5.57
CA ASP A 514 23.82 5.64 -6.24
C ASP A 514 22.76 5.12 -5.25
N GLY A 515 22.95 5.40 -3.96
CA GLY A 515 22.03 5.06 -2.89
C GLY A 515 20.70 5.83 -2.94
N MET A 516 19.76 5.39 -2.12
CA MET A 516 18.49 6.07 -1.90
C MET A 516 18.68 7.29 -1.01
N VAL A 517 17.83 8.31 -1.20
CA VAL A 517 17.75 9.47 -0.31
C VAL A 517 16.34 9.67 0.22
N ILE A 518 16.23 9.81 1.54
CA ILE A 518 15.03 10.15 2.29
C ILE A 518 15.29 11.51 2.92
N ALA A 519 14.72 12.58 2.38
CA ALA A 519 15.09 13.91 2.85
C ALA A 519 13.94 14.91 2.91
N GLY A 520 14.00 15.81 3.90
CA GLY A 520 13.01 16.86 4.08
C GLY A 520 11.60 16.35 4.37
N ASN A 521 11.40 15.08 4.74
CA ASN A 521 10.06 14.61 5.06
C ASN A 521 9.63 15.11 6.44
N LEU A 522 8.32 15.33 6.60
CA LEU A 522 7.69 15.74 7.85
C LEU A 522 6.75 14.63 8.32
N ALA A 523 6.93 14.14 9.54
CA ALA A 523 6.09 13.10 10.12
C ALA A 523 5.55 13.48 11.51
N PHE A 524 4.25 13.33 11.75
CA PHE A 524 3.65 13.58 13.07
C PHE A 524 2.33 12.84 13.33
N GLY A 525 1.91 12.73 14.59
CA GLY A 525 0.62 12.14 14.93
C GLY A 525 0.59 10.61 14.84
N LYS A 526 1.72 9.93 15.04
CA LYS A 526 1.73 8.48 15.26
C LYS A 526 0.85 8.15 16.46
N ALA A 527 0.02 7.11 16.37
CA ALA A 527 -0.78 6.68 17.52
C ALA A 527 0.13 6.40 18.74
N PRO A 528 -0.16 6.96 19.94
CA PRO A 528 0.75 6.88 21.08
C PRO A 528 1.00 5.45 21.57
N GLN A 529 -0.01 4.58 21.50
CA GLN A 529 0.09 3.20 21.99
C GLN A 529 0.74 2.26 20.98
N HIS A 530 0.84 2.65 19.70
CA HIS A 530 1.30 1.74 18.64
C HIS A 530 2.78 1.94 18.37
N GLY A 531 3.56 0.89 18.63
CA GLY A 531 4.99 0.86 18.42
C GLY A 531 5.36 0.81 16.94
N GLY A 532 6.40 1.53 16.58
CA GLY A 532 6.93 1.62 15.21
C GLY A 532 7.88 2.80 15.09
N ASN A 533 8.90 2.69 14.24
CA ASN A 533 9.84 3.78 14.01
C ASN A 533 9.23 4.83 13.08
N VAL A 534 9.72 6.07 13.09
CA VAL A 534 9.20 7.11 12.18
C VAL A 534 9.87 7.02 10.81
N LEU A 535 11.20 7.01 10.78
CA LEU A 535 11.98 6.63 9.61
C LEU A 535 12.64 5.28 9.88
N TYR A 536 12.08 4.22 9.29
CA TYR A 536 12.39 2.84 9.63
C TYR A 536 13.25 2.19 8.56
N THR A 537 14.54 1.97 8.87
CA THR A 537 15.47 1.23 8.02
C THR A 537 15.54 -0.24 8.46
N ASP A 538 14.60 -1.03 7.99
CA ASP A 538 14.45 -2.43 8.37
C ASP A 538 15.42 -3.37 7.62
N ALA A 539 15.28 -4.68 7.80
CA ALA A 539 16.28 -5.69 7.49
C ALA A 539 16.92 -5.56 6.11
N GLY A 540 18.25 -5.58 6.11
CA GLY A 540 19.06 -5.54 4.89
C GLY A 540 19.18 -4.16 4.24
N THR A 541 18.53 -3.14 4.79
CA THR A 541 18.65 -1.75 4.34
C THR A 541 20.11 -1.31 4.34
N ARG A 542 20.56 -0.75 3.22
CA ARG A 542 21.92 -0.22 3.03
C ARG A 542 21.95 0.76 1.85
N TYR A 543 22.97 1.63 1.84
CA TYR A 543 23.14 2.70 0.86
C TYR A 543 21.94 3.66 0.87
N VAL A 544 21.63 4.19 2.06
CA VAL A 544 20.53 5.15 2.27
C VAL A 544 21.06 6.39 2.98
N THR A 545 20.73 7.57 2.46
CA THR A 545 20.96 8.84 3.14
C THR A 545 19.63 9.39 3.65
N ILE A 546 19.53 9.59 4.95
CA ILE A 546 18.38 10.15 5.65
C ILE A 546 18.75 11.55 6.13
N ALA A 547 18.23 12.58 5.46
CA ALA A 547 18.71 13.95 5.64
C ALA A 547 17.62 15.00 5.87
N GLY A 548 17.74 15.83 6.91
CA GLY A 548 16.88 17.00 7.07
C GLY A 548 15.40 16.69 7.30
N ASN A 549 15.06 15.49 7.78
CA ASN A 549 13.69 15.12 8.08
C ASN A 549 13.28 15.66 9.47
N VAL A 550 11.98 15.86 9.67
CA VAL A 550 11.41 16.36 10.92
C VAL A 550 10.39 15.37 11.46
N SER A 551 10.55 14.97 12.73
CA SER A 551 9.62 14.10 13.45
C SER A 551 9.21 14.74 14.79
N TYR A 552 7.91 14.89 15.02
CA TYR A 552 7.35 15.30 16.32
C TYR A 552 5.97 14.66 16.53
N GLY A 553 5.49 14.60 17.77
CA GLY A 553 4.22 13.97 18.12
C GLY A 553 4.19 12.48 17.85
N ASN A 554 5.34 11.80 17.91
CA ASN A 554 5.50 10.40 17.53
C ASN A 554 6.09 9.56 18.68
N ALA A 555 5.47 9.68 19.87
CA ALA A 555 5.93 8.99 21.07
C ALA A 555 6.11 7.47 20.85
N PRO A 556 7.12 6.84 21.46
CA PRO A 556 7.25 5.38 21.46
C PRO A 556 5.97 4.72 21.97
N GLY A 557 5.56 3.63 21.32
CA GLY A 557 4.39 2.83 21.72
C GLY A 557 4.81 1.43 22.15
N TYR A 558 3.90 0.46 22.04
CA TYR A 558 4.16 -0.94 22.34
C TYR A 558 4.16 -1.80 21.08
N TYR A 559 4.90 -2.90 21.05
CA TYR A 559 5.05 -3.72 19.84
C TYR A 559 3.75 -4.39 19.38
N GLY A 560 2.81 -4.62 20.29
CA GLY A 560 1.50 -5.19 19.95
C GLY A 560 0.52 -5.09 21.11
N PRO A 561 -0.76 -5.38 20.87
CA PRO A 561 -1.81 -5.18 21.86
C PRO A 561 -1.88 -6.28 22.93
N THR A 562 -1.21 -7.42 22.72
CA THR A 562 -1.34 -8.61 23.58
C THR A 562 0.00 -9.01 24.23
N PRO A 563 0.00 -9.57 25.45
CA PRO A 563 1.21 -10.08 26.10
C PRO A 563 1.90 -11.18 25.29
N PRO A 564 3.24 -11.29 25.36
CA PRO A 564 4.15 -10.41 26.11
C PRO A 564 4.44 -9.07 25.42
N PHE A 565 3.97 -8.86 24.18
CA PHE A 565 4.31 -7.70 23.36
C PHE A 565 3.74 -6.38 23.85
N SER A 566 2.61 -6.41 24.56
CA SER A 566 2.04 -5.24 25.22
C SER A 566 2.93 -4.65 26.32
N ALA A 567 3.96 -5.39 26.78
CA ALA A 567 4.96 -4.88 27.73
C ALA A 567 6.24 -4.36 27.06
N ILE A 568 6.34 -4.47 25.73
CA ILE A 568 7.57 -4.21 24.97
C ILE A 568 7.44 -2.84 24.30
N GLN A 569 8.07 -1.82 24.90
CA GLN A 569 8.12 -0.51 24.26
C GLN A 569 8.90 -0.59 22.94
N TRP A 570 8.31 -0.08 21.86
CA TRP A 570 8.84 -0.16 20.50
C TRP A 570 8.69 1.18 19.76
N GLY A 571 9.68 1.49 18.93
CA GLY A 571 9.68 2.67 18.07
C GLY A 571 10.44 3.88 18.63
N ARG A 572 11.15 4.56 17.73
CA ARG A 572 11.81 5.87 17.89
C ARG A 572 11.73 6.64 16.56
N ASP A 573 12.21 7.87 16.53
CA ASP A 573 12.17 8.68 15.30
C ASP A 573 13.03 8.14 14.15
N GLY A 574 14.03 7.32 14.45
CA GLY A 574 14.83 6.63 13.46
C GLY A 574 15.40 5.32 13.99
N GLY A 575 15.79 4.44 13.06
CA GLY A 575 16.41 3.15 13.34
C GLY A 575 15.70 2.00 12.64
N GLY A 576 16.06 0.77 12.97
CA GLY A 576 15.38 -0.42 12.45
C GLY A 576 16.10 -1.73 12.75
N CYS A 577 15.47 -2.85 12.40
CA CYS A 577 16.01 -4.17 12.66
C CYS A 577 17.07 -4.52 11.63
N ARG A 578 18.34 -4.62 12.07
CA ARG A 578 19.45 -5.18 11.27
C ARG A 578 19.70 -4.48 9.92
N PRO A 579 19.78 -3.14 9.85
CA PRO A 579 20.38 -2.47 8.70
C PRO A 579 21.85 -2.87 8.52
N ARG A 580 22.39 -2.64 7.32
CA ARG A 580 23.78 -2.91 6.95
C ARG A 580 24.45 -1.60 6.49
N GLY A 581 25.69 -1.41 6.92
CA GLY A 581 26.45 -0.16 6.79
C GLY A 581 26.42 0.56 5.45
N ALA A 582 26.79 1.85 5.51
CA ALA A 582 26.53 2.89 4.52
C ALA A 582 25.10 3.47 4.59
N ILE A 583 24.61 3.66 5.82
CA ILE A 583 23.46 4.53 6.11
C ILE A 583 23.98 5.82 6.75
N VAL A 584 23.52 6.96 6.27
CA VAL A 584 23.91 8.28 6.79
C VAL A 584 22.67 9.02 7.27
N TRP A 585 22.61 9.34 8.55
CA TRP A 585 21.58 10.16 9.17
C TRP A 585 22.16 11.55 9.42
N THR A 586 21.66 12.58 8.75
CA THR A 586 22.22 13.93 8.89
C THR A 586 21.23 15.07 8.91
N GLY A 587 21.43 16.06 9.79
CA GLY A 587 20.59 17.27 9.80
C GLY A 587 19.12 17.04 10.18
N ASN A 588 18.75 15.88 10.73
CA ASN A 588 17.36 15.56 11.06
C ASN A 588 16.96 16.14 12.42
N TRP A 589 15.66 16.35 12.64
CA TRP A 589 15.08 16.95 13.85
C TRP A 589 14.14 15.95 14.53
N TRP A 590 14.50 15.53 15.75
CA TRP A 590 13.89 14.40 16.45
C TRP A 590 13.34 14.78 17.82
N GLN A 591 12.07 14.48 18.08
CA GLN A 591 11.52 14.58 19.43
C GLN A 591 11.91 13.38 20.29
N TYR A 592 11.92 12.19 19.69
CA TYR A 592 12.26 10.91 20.29
C TYR A 592 13.42 10.28 19.51
N PRO A 593 14.65 10.79 19.67
CA PRO A 593 15.79 10.34 18.88
C PRO A 593 16.04 8.83 18.99
N PRO A 594 16.73 8.23 18.00
CA PRO A 594 17.17 6.84 18.08
C PRO A 594 17.92 6.57 19.39
N ALA A 595 17.57 5.49 20.10
CA ALA A 595 18.28 5.03 21.29
C ALA A 595 19.33 3.97 20.89
N GLY A 596 20.52 4.03 21.48
CA GLY A 596 21.54 2.99 21.25
C GLY A 596 21.29 1.72 22.05
N GLY A 597 21.50 0.53 21.46
CA GLY A 597 21.40 -0.76 22.14
C GLY A 597 21.85 -1.94 21.27
N GLY A 598 22.42 -2.98 21.91
CA GLY A 598 23.41 -3.92 21.36
C GLY A 598 23.07 -5.02 20.38
N PRO A 599 24.08 -5.74 19.81
CA PRO A 599 23.81 -6.91 19.02
C PRO A 599 23.39 -8.03 19.96
N GLY A 600 22.19 -8.58 19.73
CA GLY A 600 21.74 -9.81 20.37
C GLY A 600 20.58 -9.70 21.36
N SER A 601 20.07 -8.50 21.68
CA SER A 601 18.87 -8.39 22.52
C SER A 601 17.61 -8.66 21.70
N GLY A 602 17.20 -9.92 21.60
CA GLY A 602 15.91 -10.29 21.03
C GLY A 602 14.74 -9.75 21.86
N LEU A 603 14.48 -8.42 21.75
CA LEU A 603 13.49 -7.55 22.44
C LEU A 603 14.08 -6.65 23.56
N PRO A 604 13.31 -5.63 24.03
CA PRO A 604 13.34 -4.20 23.65
C PRO A 604 14.51 -3.41 24.26
N TYR A 605 14.83 -2.28 23.62
CA TYR A 605 15.69 -1.22 24.17
C TYR A 605 15.05 -0.66 25.45
N PRO A 606 15.60 -0.93 26.66
CA PRO A 606 15.17 -0.22 27.84
C PRO A 606 15.64 1.23 27.68
N ASP A 607 14.76 2.18 27.97
CA ASP A 607 15.16 3.57 28.16
C ASP A 607 16.04 3.64 29.41
N LEU A 608 17.36 3.64 29.25
CA LEU A 608 18.32 3.62 30.37
C LEU A 608 18.43 4.97 31.10
N GLY A 609 17.50 5.91 30.91
CA GLY A 609 17.39 7.10 31.75
C GLY A 609 18.60 8.05 31.73
N HIS A 610 19.50 7.93 30.75
CA HIS A 610 20.69 8.78 30.67
C HIS A 610 20.41 10.05 29.84
N PRO A 611 20.71 11.25 30.36
CA PRO A 611 20.67 12.47 29.56
C PRO A 611 21.77 12.41 28.49
N TYR A 612 21.38 12.29 27.22
CA TYR A 612 22.30 12.32 26.09
C TYR A 612 22.91 13.72 25.93
N PRO A 613 24.25 13.85 25.80
CA PRO A 613 24.87 15.14 25.49
C PRO A 613 24.43 15.63 24.11
N GLN A 614 24.14 16.93 24.01
CA GLN A 614 23.46 17.60 22.88
C GLN A 614 24.13 17.40 21.50
N ASN A 615 25.36 16.88 21.45
CA ASN A 615 26.15 16.69 20.23
C ASN A 615 26.58 15.23 19.94
N GLN A 616 26.10 14.23 20.68
CA GLN A 616 26.36 12.81 20.38
C GLN A 616 25.07 11.99 20.38
N LEU A 617 24.39 11.99 19.23
CA LEU A 617 23.27 11.10 18.91
C LEU A 617 23.84 9.82 18.26
N ILE A 618 24.58 9.02 19.03
CA ILE A 618 25.21 7.76 18.59
C ILE A 618 24.99 6.65 19.62
N CYS A 619 24.73 5.44 19.11
CA CYS A 619 24.82 4.18 19.83
C CYS A 619 26.29 3.80 20.10
N HIS A 620 26.68 3.47 21.33
CA HIS A 620 28.09 3.17 21.64
C HIS A 620 28.51 1.77 21.18
N PRO A 621 29.74 1.54 20.68
CA PRO A 621 30.27 0.19 20.45
C PRO A 621 30.18 -0.67 21.73
N PRO A 622 29.88 -1.98 21.64
CA PRO A 622 29.74 -2.81 20.43
C PRO A 622 28.32 -2.79 19.83
N TYR A 623 27.51 -1.78 20.15
CA TYR A 623 26.06 -1.84 20.08
C TYR A 623 25.39 -1.28 18.81
N CYS A 624 26.15 -0.77 17.84
CA CYS A 624 25.61 -0.31 16.56
C CYS A 624 25.34 -1.46 15.56
N PRO A 625 24.32 -1.34 14.69
CA PRO A 625 24.36 -1.96 13.38
C PRO A 625 25.65 -1.52 12.66
N LEU A 626 26.41 -2.48 12.14
CA LEU A 626 27.74 -2.25 11.56
C LEU A 626 27.68 -1.18 10.45
N GLY A 627 28.20 0.03 10.70
CA GLY A 627 28.52 1.02 9.66
C GLY A 627 27.48 2.13 9.37
N GLU A 628 26.63 2.49 10.33
CA GLU A 628 25.81 3.71 10.25
C GLU A 628 26.56 4.96 10.72
N ARG A 629 26.20 6.14 10.19
CA ARG A 629 26.81 7.42 10.55
C ARG A 629 25.74 8.47 10.87
N PHE A 630 25.80 9.04 12.07
CA PHE A 630 24.92 10.13 12.51
C PHE A 630 25.72 11.45 12.54
N VAL A 631 25.24 12.49 11.84
CA VAL A 631 25.97 13.75 11.67
C VAL A 631 25.04 14.95 11.83
N ALA A 632 25.26 15.78 12.84
CA ALA A 632 24.53 17.03 13.04
C ALA A 632 22.99 16.84 13.05
N ASN A 633 22.50 15.82 13.76
CA ASN A 633 21.06 15.69 14.03
C ASN A 633 20.70 16.51 15.29
N HIS A 634 19.46 16.96 15.40
CA HIS A 634 18.99 17.88 16.42
C HIS A 634 17.86 17.22 17.24
N ARG A 635 17.93 17.33 18.56
CA ARG A 635 16.81 16.98 19.44
C ARG A 635 15.86 18.18 19.55
N ILE A 636 14.56 17.93 19.53
CA ILE A 636 13.50 18.93 19.71
C ILE A 636 12.54 18.51 20.83
N ARG A 637 11.87 19.48 21.44
CA ARG A 637 10.74 19.23 22.36
C ARG A 637 9.41 19.25 21.63
N GLY A 638 9.36 19.90 20.47
CA GLY A 638 8.21 20.02 19.61
C GLY A 638 8.54 20.86 18.37
N PRO A 639 7.54 21.15 17.51
CA PRO A 639 7.78 21.85 16.24
C PRO A 639 8.36 23.26 16.41
N GLY A 640 8.13 23.93 17.54
CA GLY A 640 8.67 25.27 17.82
C GLY A 640 10.20 25.35 17.93
N ASP A 641 10.88 24.23 18.16
CA ASP A 641 12.35 24.17 18.20
C ASP A 641 12.96 24.00 16.78
N VAL A 642 12.14 23.79 15.74
CA VAL A 642 12.59 23.61 14.36
C VAL A 642 12.53 24.96 13.62
N PRO A 643 13.61 25.40 12.94
CA PRO A 643 13.59 26.63 12.17
C PRO A 643 12.45 26.66 11.15
N ALA A 644 11.71 27.77 11.08
CA ALA A 644 10.55 27.90 10.18
C ALA A 644 10.86 27.56 8.72
N ARG A 645 12.07 27.90 8.23
CA ARG A 645 12.53 27.54 6.87
C ARG A 645 12.61 26.02 6.65
N VAL A 646 13.02 25.27 7.68
CA VAL A 646 13.11 23.80 7.63
C VAL A 646 11.71 23.22 7.58
N LEU A 647 10.81 23.65 8.48
CA LEU A 647 9.40 23.22 8.47
C LEU A 647 8.67 23.57 7.16
N ALA A 648 8.91 24.76 6.59
CA ALA A 648 8.29 25.15 5.32
C ALA A 648 8.79 24.33 4.13
N SER A 649 10.07 23.92 4.16
CA SER A 649 10.66 23.01 3.17
C SER A 649 10.32 21.53 3.43
N ALA A 650 9.93 21.22 4.67
CA ALA A 650 9.63 19.88 5.12
C ALA A 650 8.14 19.57 4.94
N GLY A 651 7.84 18.46 4.27
CA GLY A 651 6.48 18.18 3.87
C GLY A 651 5.91 19.14 2.82
N ALA A 652 4.65 18.92 2.46
CA ALA A 652 4.00 19.44 1.27
C ALA A 652 3.67 20.96 1.28
N GLY A 653 4.48 21.82 1.90
CA GLY A 653 4.31 23.29 1.91
C GLY A 653 4.22 23.94 0.52
N ALA A 654 4.52 23.21 -0.55
CA ALA A 654 4.37 23.62 -1.96
C ALA A 654 3.07 23.12 -2.65
N ALA A 655 2.30 22.21 -2.04
CA ALA A 655 1.15 21.56 -2.70
C ALA A 655 -0.11 22.45 -2.80
N ALA A 656 -0.12 23.64 -2.19
CA ALA A 656 -1.25 24.56 -2.27
C ALA A 656 -1.21 25.55 -3.47
N LYS A 657 -0.20 25.47 -4.34
CA LYS A 657 -0.21 26.21 -5.62
C LYS A 657 -0.19 25.22 -6.77
N ALA A 658 -1.37 24.92 -7.31
CA ALA A 658 -1.49 24.30 -8.63
C ALA A 658 -0.56 25.04 -9.60
N PRO A 659 0.32 24.36 -10.35
CA PRO A 659 1.16 25.05 -11.32
C PRO A 659 0.23 25.70 -12.36
N SER A 660 0.22 27.02 -12.39
CA SER A 660 -0.40 27.80 -13.46
C SER A 660 0.17 27.32 -14.80
N ARG A 661 -0.72 27.14 -15.77
CA ARG A 661 -0.47 26.66 -17.14
C ARG A 661 0.82 27.26 -17.73
N GLY A 662 1.89 26.49 -17.74
CA GLY A 662 3.13 26.83 -18.43
C GLY A 662 3.65 25.60 -19.16
N THR A 663 3.78 25.73 -20.48
CA THR A 663 4.34 24.73 -21.40
C THR A 663 5.68 24.18 -20.90
N LEU A 664 5.75 22.87 -20.66
CA LEU A 664 6.99 22.18 -20.31
C LEU A 664 7.91 22.11 -21.54
N SER A 665 8.87 23.03 -21.66
CA SER A 665 10.02 22.88 -22.55
C SER A 665 11.20 22.23 -21.82
N ALA A 666 11.85 21.27 -22.48
CA ALA A 666 13.00 20.54 -21.96
C ALA A 666 14.19 21.49 -21.69
N GLY A 667 14.80 21.41 -20.49
CA GLY A 667 15.96 22.19 -20.09
C GLY A 667 16.85 21.44 -19.10
N ARG A 668 18.15 21.46 -19.38
CA ARG A 668 19.26 20.63 -18.85
C ARG A 668 19.45 20.68 -17.32
N VAL A 669 19.75 19.52 -16.73
CA VAL A 669 20.27 19.40 -15.35
C VAL A 669 21.80 19.47 -15.38
N GLY A 670 22.36 20.48 -14.73
CA GLY A 670 23.80 20.65 -14.52
C GLY A 670 24.32 19.74 -13.40
N VAL A 671 25.44 19.07 -13.67
CA VAL A 671 26.19 18.19 -12.75
C VAL A 671 27.18 19.06 -11.97
N LEU A 672 27.12 19.03 -10.64
CA LEU A 672 28.20 19.54 -9.78
C LEU A 672 29.08 18.37 -9.31
N ALA A 673 30.36 18.47 -9.64
CA ALA A 673 31.40 17.47 -9.42
C ALA A 673 31.88 17.45 -7.95
N ALA A 674 32.28 16.26 -7.49
CA ALA A 674 32.85 16.01 -6.17
C ALA A 674 34.38 16.22 -6.19
N GLY A 675 34.90 16.98 -5.22
CA GLY A 675 36.33 17.07 -4.90
C GLY A 675 36.70 16.06 -3.82
N ALA A 676 37.77 15.30 -4.06
CA ALA A 676 38.34 14.29 -3.18
C ALA A 676 39.49 14.85 -2.33
N THR A 677 39.63 14.39 -1.09
CA THR A 677 40.88 14.48 -0.32
C THR A 677 41.05 13.28 0.62
N ALA A 678 42.32 12.98 0.88
CA ALA A 678 42.93 11.70 1.26
C ALA A 678 42.75 11.25 2.73
N ALA A 679 43.07 9.96 2.95
CA ALA A 679 43.19 9.29 4.25
C ALA A 679 44.65 9.25 4.74
N PRO A 680 44.87 8.90 6.02
CA PRO A 680 46.05 8.12 6.41
C PRO A 680 45.71 6.84 7.21
N ARG A 681 46.68 5.92 7.17
CA ARG A 681 46.74 4.55 7.71
C ARG A 681 47.19 4.52 9.19
N GLY A 682 46.92 3.42 9.90
CA GLY A 682 47.84 2.90 10.94
C GLY A 682 47.25 2.05 12.08
N ALA A 683 47.74 0.80 12.18
CA ALA A 683 47.82 -0.15 13.33
C ALA A 683 46.50 -0.66 13.99
N GLY A 684 46.27 -1.93 14.35
CA GLY A 684 47.11 -3.04 14.84
C GLY A 684 46.62 -3.37 16.27
N SER A 685 45.82 -4.41 16.57
CA SER A 685 46.26 -5.77 16.91
C SER A 685 45.22 -6.43 17.87
N ALA A 686 45.40 -7.74 18.08
CA ALA A 686 44.93 -8.57 19.21
C ALA A 686 43.47 -9.07 19.26
N ARG A 687 43.37 -10.39 19.08
CA ARG A 687 42.21 -11.26 19.38
C ARG A 687 42.18 -11.57 20.88
N ALA A 688 40.98 -11.60 21.46
CA ALA A 688 40.67 -12.41 22.63
C ALA A 688 39.28 -13.05 22.45
N LYS A 689 39.22 -14.38 22.55
CA LYS A 689 37.98 -15.17 22.58
C LYS A 689 37.56 -15.31 24.04
N ILE A 690 36.31 -14.96 24.37
CA ILE A 690 35.66 -15.32 25.64
C ILE A 690 34.32 -15.96 25.29
N ARG A 691 34.12 -17.20 25.78
CA ARG A 691 32.86 -17.96 25.72
C ARG A 691 32.11 -17.78 27.04
N CYS A 692 30.80 -17.57 26.98
CA CYS A 692 29.85 -17.80 28.09
C CYS A 692 28.58 -18.42 27.45
N ALA A 693 28.29 -19.71 27.69
CA ALA A 693 27.53 -20.29 28.80
C ALA A 693 26.00 -20.30 28.51
N HIS A 694 25.50 -21.49 28.18
CA HIS A 694 24.08 -21.86 28.05
C HIS A 694 23.48 -22.14 29.42
N TRP A 695 22.22 -21.76 29.66
CA TRP A 695 21.29 -22.40 30.62
C TRP A 695 19.84 -21.92 30.33
N PRO A 696 18.83 -22.72 30.66
CA PRO A 696 18.39 -23.97 30.03
C PRO A 696 17.31 -23.77 28.95
#